data_AF-A0A7Y6A651-F1
#
_entry.id   AF-A0A7Y6A651-F1
#
_cell.length_a   1.000
_cell.length_b   1.000
_cell.length_c   1.000
_cell.angle_alpha   90.00
_cell.angle_beta   90.00
_cell.angle_gamma   90.00
#
_symmetry.space_group_name_H-M   'P 1'
#
loop_
_entity.id
_entity.type
_entity.pdbx_description
1 polymer ?
#
loop_
_entity_poly.entity_id
_entity_poly.type
_entity_poly.pdbx_seq_one_letter_code
_entity_poly.pdbx_strand_id
1 'polypeptide(L)'
;MLAEPGHPLPGDLLAQLEPGFGRTLRHVRVHDSASASRAAAALDARAFTLGDRVVLARGEYRPDTDRGRGLLAHEIAHVLQAGRPATEAVTSVVEPHLEAEADRAVRSLAAGGRPVLGRGPAGHVRRSPLTTAPPGGLPAAVPTPASTKAASAPGTAAVAKAAPSGPGTAAGAAQGLPPGLTVITDEPKGIGTTELVVQVDSFTLPLEKGAGTWVQQAYKEAAAGGRLVFTPLIQGSSTASYESVAAFKEGAESYKSIWLGRYGFTSTKALSSAIVAAAEDQQAAADKREAVRSALADPQVKAVVTGLATKLTDAKCDIDHIVEKQLGGTSIPSNLQLLTSDKNQASGRMTYAALVQIVNDIRAPGMRGTGVRRLQLRLPQVTVPAGSADPSFVVENLLRTGAVVGSDAVKAAADGKPMALSAGGQGETVAVRDTGETPLDKLAKRIVPGMRLTTYSRGPQGAKSKRDEVFGELDSRALSASGTKKADSRVVLDAVVGPGSAADAQSTGAGAEAGAAAAPFGESRRLRLDRAKNPKIAFYYPYMSPGELTTLALDPEGNLTGTGKLFPTIPFLGPLNVVYTKDELKLVAPIPAEKLRSPLPAAFRFTGGELALQLSPELVPSGLLMFSVGPAPKPLMLGRLTVAFANGTLVAQGTLTPAGAIPGIKAAEGLVEWSSASGWSGKITASTASIPASDANVTIGFRTQDGRFDPYADGAVTTKVRGATLVLGARWDGQGLGYRGSVTVLKPLPLVDKVDLSGRYNDRGLFLQGAAAVVWNNTAASMTVVYTRKEEDPEGKFSGQATVAVKTSKADGTVDLSFDEEGRYWGKGSVGYQVTPTLRPVLGVELTKERRVKLTGQVALGDIPLTKMWPSPEGGKVPIIKGVGVKFPIPTPVPAVTAFGEIRGSLGLGYGVGPVVLRGVVFTGELYPLEDDPKVTAKLVGVLAVPAYGELYGTFGAYIGLEVAAGAVGAKGGIEVSPTLRISAEGGVKVAADYDKDGFAFEADAYAKGRLTAQAKVDLVADLYAAWGLFSHRWTYNAASVSAQIGPEVRLTLGRIAYAKNGEITWPSLSQIKVEPEGIDPLDAVKEMLGRGEAKEV
;
A
#
# COMPACT_ATOMS: atom_id res chain seq x y z
N MET A 1 38.51 8.76 -11.99
CA MET A 1 38.36 8.07 -10.68
C MET A 1 39.65 8.23 -9.89
N LEU A 2 39.57 8.63 -8.62
CA LEU A 2 40.72 8.70 -7.71
C LEU A 2 41.07 7.27 -7.29
N ALA A 3 42.14 6.70 -7.86
CA ALA A 3 42.57 5.32 -7.63
C ALA A 3 43.42 5.15 -6.34
N GLU A 4 43.88 6.25 -5.74
CA GLU A 4 44.73 6.22 -4.54
C GLU A 4 43.88 6.28 -3.25
N PRO A 5 44.23 5.52 -2.19
CA PRO A 5 43.59 5.64 -0.88
C PRO A 5 43.93 7.00 -0.25
N GLY A 6 42.91 7.78 0.13
CA GLY A 6 43.10 9.06 0.84
C GLY A 6 43.60 8.86 2.27
N HIS A 7 44.12 9.91 2.90
CA HIS A 7 44.63 9.85 4.28
C HIS A 7 43.56 10.32 5.28
N PRO A 8 43.61 9.88 6.56
CA PRO A 8 42.67 10.35 7.59
C PRO A 8 42.90 11.83 7.93
N LEU A 9 41.91 12.44 8.60
CA LEU A 9 42.05 13.78 9.18
C LEU A 9 43.10 13.78 10.32
N PRO A 10 43.86 14.88 10.50
CA PRO A 10 44.79 15.03 11.63
C PRO A 10 44.09 14.91 12.99
N GLY A 11 44.78 14.33 13.98
CA GLY A 11 44.23 14.06 15.32
C GLY A 11 43.71 15.31 16.04
N ASP A 12 44.43 16.43 15.94
CA ASP A 12 44.04 17.70 16.59
C ASP A 12 42.78 18.29 15.95
N LEU A 13 42.61 18.11 14.65
CA LEU A 13 41.41 18.53 13.93
C LEU A 13 40.22 17.62 14.26
N LEU A 14 40.44 16.31 14.43
CA LEU A 14 39.41 15.38 14.90
C LEU A 14 38.96 15.73 16.32
N ALA A 15 39.89 15.99 17.24
CA ALA A 15 39.60 16.36 18.62
C ALA A 15 38.80 17.67 18.72
N GLN A 16 38.98 18.58 17.77
CA GLN A 16 38.23 19.82 17.68
C GLN A 16 36.85 19.64 17.02
N LEU A 17 36.76 18.87 15.93
CA LEU A 17 35.54 18.77 15.11
C LEU A 17 34.54 17.71 15.59
N GLU A 18 34.98 16.58 16.14
CA GLU A 18 34.08 15.51 16.59
C GLU A 18 33.13 15.96 17.73
N PRO A 19 33.58 16.71 18.76
CA PRO A 19 32.68 17.23 19.81
C PRO A 19 31.73 18.32 19.30
N GLY A 20 32.19 19.12 18.34
CA GLY A 20 31.43 20.19 17.70
C GLY A 20 30.30 19.65 16.81
N PHE A 21 30.59 18.69 15.95
CA PHE A 21 29.57 18.03 15.12
C PHE A 21 28.78 16.92 15.84
N GLY A 22 29.25 16.44 17.00
CA GLY A 22 28.60 15.36 17.74
C GLY A 22 28.56 14.03 16.95
N ARG A 23 29.55 13.80 16.09
CA ARG A 23 29.67 12.65 15.18
C ARG A 23 31.13 12.24 15.07
N THR A 24 31.39 10.95 14.86
CA THR A 24 32.76 10.49 14.59
C THR A 24 33.15 10.80 13.14
N LEU A 25 34.36 11.33 12.94
CA LEU A 25 34.89 11.72 11.64
C LEU A 25 36.06 10.82 11.19
N ARG A 26 36.31 9.72 11.91
CA ARG A 26 37.40 8.76 11.62
C ARG A 26 37.26 8.03 10.27
N HIS A 27 36.06 8.02 9.71
CA HIS A 27 35.77 7.44 8.41
C HIS A 27 36.09 8.39 7.24
N VAL A 28 36.26 9.70 7.50
CA VAL A 28 36.56 10.68 6.46
C VAL A 28 37.95 10.44 5.87
N ARG A 29 38.06 10.54 4.54
CA ARG A 29 39.33 10.41 3.80
C ARG A 29 39.60 11.68 3.00
N VAL A 30 40.77 12.27 3.20
CA VAL A 30 41.23 13.47 2.51
C VAL A 30 42.14 13.07 1.34
N HIS A 31 41.91 13.68 0.18
CA HIS A 31 42.71 13.52 -1.02
C HIS A 31 43.23 14.88 -1.48
N ASP A 32 44.55 15.05 -1.47
CA ASP A 32 45.25 16.29 -1.84
C ASP A 32 46.38 16.06 -2.88
N SER A 33 46.50 14.84 -3.42
CA SER A 33 47.53 14.49 -4.41
C SER A 33 47.36 15.23 -5.74
N ALA A 34 48.35 15.14 -6.63
CA ALA A 34 48.27 15.75 -7.96
C ALA A 34 47.06 15.27 -8.78
N SER A 35 46.59 14.03 -8.52
CA SER A 35 45.38 13.49 -9.14
C SER A 35 44.09 14.12 -8.57
N ALA A 36 44.04 14.36 -7.26
CA ALA A 36 42.97 15.09 -6.58
C ALA A 36 42.89 16.55 -7.07
N SER A 37 44.04 17.19 -7.24
CA SER A 37 44.14 18.55 -7.77
C SER A 37 43.55 18.67 -9.18
N ARG A 38 43.84 17.70 -10.08
CA ARG A 38 43.24 17.67 -11.43
C ARG A 38 41.74 17.42 -11.39
N ALA A 39 41.26 16.58 -10.46
CA ALA A 39 39.83 16.32 -10.29
C ALA A 39 39.07 17.55 -9.78
N ALA A 40 39.64 18.29 -8.82
CA ALA A 40 39.05 19.52 -8.31
C ALA A 40 39.03 20.63 -9.39
N ALA A 41 40.09 20.74 -10.19
CA ALA A 41 40.14 21.68 -11.32
C ALA A 41 39.09 21.38 -12.41
N ALA A 42 38.85 20.10 -12.72
CA ALA A 42 37.81 19.70 -13.67
C ALA A 42 36.38 20.06 -13.23
N LEU A 43 36.19 20.32 -11.93
CA LEU A 43 34.93 20.74 -11.33
C LEU A 43 34.94 22.21 -10.91
N ASP A 44 35.91 23.02 -11.33
CA ASP A 44 36.05 24.43 -10.94
C ASP A 44 35.89 24.67 -9.42
N ALA A 45 36.46 23.76 -8.63
CA ALA A 45 36.30 23.70 -7.17
C ALA A 45 37.62 23.88 -6.42
N ARG A 46 37.60 24.59 -5.30
CA ARG A 46 38.70 24.62 -4.30
C ARG A 46 38.77 23.32 -3.52
N ALA A 47 37.62 22.80 -3.16
CA ALA A 47 37.44 21.47 -2.60
C ALA A 47 36.05 20.94 -2.97
N PHE A 48 35.90 19.62 -2.98
CA PHE A 48 34.60 18.99 -3.15
C PHE A 48 34.51 17.70 -2.34
N THR A 49 33.28 17.33 -2.01
CA THR A 49 32.96 16.14 -1.23
C THR A 49 32.21 15.12 -2.09
N LEU A 50 32.66 13.86 -2.01
CA LEU A 50 32.03 12.70 -2.62
C LEU A 50 31.95 11.56 -1.58
N GLY A 51 30.76 11.36 -1.00
CA GLY A 51 30.58 10.38 0.06
C GLY A 51 31.37 10.76 1.32
N ASP A 52 32.28 9.88 1.75
CA ASP A 52 33.20 10.10 2.87
C ASP A 52 34.56 10.68 2.44
N ARG A 53 34.71 11.03 1.16
CA ARG A 53 35.96 11.54 0.59
C ARG A 53 35.88 13.05 0.39
N VAL A 54 36.85 13.76 0.94
CA VAL A 54 37.08 15.19 0.73
C VAL A 54 38.26 15.35 -0.21
N VAL A 55 38.06 16.01 -1.34
CA VAL A 55 39.07 16.19 -2.40
C VAL A 55 39.42 17.67 -2.48
N LEU A 56 40.69 18.03 -2.31
CA LEU A 56 41.15 19.42 -2.31
C LEU A 56 42.01 19.73 -3.54
N ALA A 57 41.88 20.97 -4.04
CA ALA A 57 42.75 21.50 -5.07
C ALA A 57 44.18 21.75 -4.55
N ARG A 58 45.12 21.92 -5.47
CA ARG A 58 46.54 22.13 -5.15
C ARG A 58 46.70 23.33 -4.21
N GLY A 59 47.28 23.09 -3.03
CA GLY A 59 47.57 24.13 -2.04
C GLY A 59 46.41 24.51 -1.10
N GLU A 60 45.24 23.86 -1.22
CA GLU A 60 44.08 24.13 -0.35
C GLU A 60 44.06 23.25 0.91
N TYR A 61 44.81 22.13 0.94
CA TYR A 61 45.02 21.36 2.17
C TYR A 61 45.99 22.09 3.12
N ARG A 62 45.45 22.90 4.03
CA ARG A 62 46.21 23.70 5.02
C ARG A 62 45.65 23.54 6.43
N PRO A 63 45.73 22.35 7.04
CA PRO A 63 45.16 22.07 8.36
C PRO A 63 45.78 22.93 9.48
N ASP A 64 46.92 23.57 9.25
CA ASP A 64 47.61 24.43 10.23
C ASP A 64 47.18 25.90 10.18
N THR A 65 46.24 26.25 9.30
CA THR A 65 45.74 27.62 9.17
C THR A 65 44.25 27.67 9.47
N ASP A 66 43.79 28.75 10.11
CA ASP A 66 42.37 28.92 10.43
C ASP A 66 41.49 28.82 9.19
N ARG A 67 41.97 29.38 8.07
CA ARG A 67 41.29 29.34 6.77
C ARG A 67 41.21 27.93 6.18
N GLY A 68 42.28 27.15 6.27
CA GLY A 68 42.27 25.75 5.80
C GLY A 68 41.46 24.82 6.70
N ARG A 69 41.45 25.05 8.02
CA ARG A 69 40.55 24.36 8.96
C ARG A 69 39.08 24.68 8.69
N GLY A 70 38.77 25.95 8.40
CA GLY A 70 37.43 26.38 7.99
C GLY A 70 36.97 25.68 6.71
N LEU A 71 37.84 25.60 5.69
CA LEU A 71 37.55 24.88 4.45
C LEU A 71 37.33 23.37 4.70
N LEU A 72 38.15 22.73 5.53
CA LEU A 72 37.97 21.32 5.89
C LEU A 72 36.67 21.09 6.67
N ALA A 73 36.32 21.97 7.61
CA ALA A 73 35.08 21.89 8.36
C ALA A 73 33.84 22.08 7.46
N HIS A 74 33.93 22.94 6.45
CA HIS A 74 32.90 23.13 5.41
C HIS A 74 32.64 21.86 4.62
N GLU A 75 33.70 21.23 4.11
CA GLU A 75 33.57 19.97 3.36
C GLU A 75 33.13 18.80 4.24
N ILE A 76 33.53 18.78 5.52
CA ILE A 76 33.03 17.81 6.49
C ILE A 76 31.54 18.00 6.75
N ALA A 77 31.03 19.23 6.75
CA ALA A 77 29.58 19.46 6.82
C ALA A 77 28.89 18.79 5.62
N HIS A 78 29.44 18.87 4.41
CA HIS A 78 28.93 18.14 3.24
C HIS A 78 28.99 16.61 3.41
N VAL A 79 30.04 16.06 4.03
CA VAL A 79 30.12 14.62 4.34
C VAL A 79 28.96 14.20 5.26
N LEU A 80 28.71 14.98 6.31
CA LEU A 80 27.66 14.70 7.28
C LEU A 80 26.25 14.89 6.69
N GLN A 81 26.09 15.84 5.77
CA GLN A 81 24.84 16.05 5.05
C GLN A 81 24.59 14.98 3.96
N ALA A 82 25.60 14.24 3.48
CA ALA A 82 25.49 13.23 2.42
C ALA A 82 25.09 11.82 2.93
N GLY A 83 25.42 11.47 4.18
CA GLY A 83 24.80 10.36 4.92
C GLY A 83 25.00 8.91 4.45
N ARG A 84 25.75 8.61 3.36
CA ARG A 84 26.43 7.34 2.98
C ARG A 84 26.93 7.40 1.50
N PRO A 85 27.92 6.57 1.08
CA PRO A 85 28.52 6.68 -0.26
C PRO A 85 27.58 6.19 -1.37
N ALA A 86 27.62 6.86 -2.53
CA ALA A 86 26.82 6.56 -3.71
C ALA A 86 27.55 5.59 -4.67
N THR A 87 26.80 4.68 -5.29
CA THR A 87 27.31 3.67 -6.24
C THR A 87 26.87 3.88 -7.70
N GLU A 88 26.22 4.99 -8.06
CA GLU A 88 25.81 5.28 -9.45
C GLU A 88 26.02 6.75 -9.85
N ALA A 89 25.81 7.05 -11.13
CA ALA A 89 26.26 8.22 -11.89
C ALA A 89 26.15 9.57 -11.14
N VAL A 90 27.29 10.24 -11.03
CA VAL A 90 27.47 11.50 -10.28
C VAL A 90 27.07 12.69 -11.13
N THR A 91 26.12 13.50 -10.64
CA THR A 91 25.81 14.83 -11.20
C THR A 91 26.32 15.92 -10.25
N SER A 92 27.02 16.93 -10.80
CA SER A 92 27.48 18.11 -10.07
C SER A 92 26.34 19.11 -9.97
N VAL A 93 25.81 19.35 -8.76
CA VAL A 93 24.75 20.33 -8.51
C VAL A 93 25.17 21.21 -7.34
N VAL A 94 25.21 22.54 -7.55
CA VAL A 94 25.42 23.52 -6.48
C VAL A 94 24.05 23.87 -5.91
N GLU A 95 23.78 23.47 -4.67
CA GLU A 95 22.54 23.81 -3.97
C GLU A 95 22.80 24.96 -2.97
N PRO A 96 22.32 26.20 -3.24
CA PRO A 96 22.68 27.38 -2.44
C PRO A 96 22.35 27.26 -0.95
N HIS A 97 21.32 26.48 -0.59
CA HIS A 97 20.90 26.32 0.79
C HIS A 97 21.84 25.42 1.61
N LEU A 98 22.41 24.38 0.99
CA LEU A 98 23.37 23.46 1.63
C LEU A 98 24.74 24.12 1.79
N GLU A 99 25.17 24.91 0.80
CA GLU A 99 26.40 25.70 0.90
C GLU A 99 26.27 26.76 2.01
N ALA A 100 25.15 27.48 2.08
CA ALA A 100 24.91 28.44 3.16
C ALA A 100 24.82 27.78 4.54
N GLU A 101 24.38 26.52 4.61
CA GLU A 101 24.34 25.73 5.83
C GLU A 101 25.74 25.25 6.26
N ALA A 102 26.55 24.77 5.32
CA ALA A 102 27.95 24.42 5.55
C ALA A 102 28.76 25.65 6.03
N ASP A 103 28.54 26.83 5.45
CA ASP A 103 29.14 28.09 5.90
C ASP A 103 28.70 28.48 7.32
N ARG A 104 27.41 28.29 7.64
CA ARG A 104 26.90 28.51 9.01
C ARG A 104 27.49 27.52 9.99
N ALA A 105 27.80 26.30 9.55
CA ALA A 105 28.40 25.29 10.40
C ALA A 105 29.81 25.69 10.85
N VAL A 106 30.62 26.22 9.94
CA VAL A 106 31.95 26.76 10.26
C VAL A 106 31.85 27.90 11.28
N ARG A 107 30.90 28.84 11.10
CA ARG A 107 30.68 29.95 12.05
C ARG A 107 30.22 29.47 13.44
N SER A 108 29.35 28.47 13.50
CA SER A 108 28.89 27.88 14.76
C SER A 108 30.05 27.20 15.50
N LEU A 109 30.87 26.42 14.78
CA LEU A 109 32.05 25.77 15.35
C LEU A 109 33.11 26.77 15.84
N ALA A 110 33.34 27.85 15.10
CA ALA A 110 34.24 28.92 15.52
C ALA A 110 33.75 29.64 16.78
N ALA A 111 32.44 29.67 17.03
CA ALA A 111 31.83 30.22 18.24
C ALA A 111 31.69 29.19 19.39
N GLY A 112 32.24 27.97 19.24
CA GLY A 112 32.12 26.89 20.23
C GLY A 112 30.73 26.23 20.30
N GLY A 113 29.85 26.52 19.33
CA GLY A 113 28.52 25.95 19.21
C GLY A 113 28.50 24.62 18.44
N ARG A 114 27.36 23.93 18.49
CA ARG A 114 27.10 22.72 17.69
C ARG A 114 26.24 23.07 16.48
N PRO A 115 26.72 22.88 15.24
CA PRO A 115 25.93 23.18 14.06
C PRO A 115 24.82 22.15 13.84
N VAL A 116 23.64 22.63 13.44
CA VAL A 116 22.56 21.78 12.94
C VAL A 116 22.72 21.67 11.43
N LEU A 117 22.78 20.44 10.93
CA LEU A 117 22.92 20.14 9.51
C LEU A 117 21.70 19.34 9.01
N GLY A 118 21.06 19.81 7.96
CA GLY A 118 20.01 19.09 7.23
C GLY A 118 20.58 17.95 6.40
N ARG A 119 19.79 16.90 6.16
CA ARG A 119 20.19 15.81 5.27
C ARG A 119 19.85 16.20 3.83
N GLY A 120 20.85 16.24 2.95
CA GLY A 120 20.63 16.49 1.52
C GLY A 120 20.52 15.18 0.71
N PRO A 121 20.13 15.25 -0.57
CA PRO A 121 20.03 14.08 -1.44
C PRO A 121 21.39 13.36 -1.58
N ALA A 122 21.36 12.02 -1.56
CA ALA A 122 22.54 11.17 -1.74
C ALA A 122 22.88 11.03 -3.24
N GLY A 123 24.16 11.00 -3.61
CA GLY A 123 24.60 10.81 -5.01
C GLY A 123 25.12 12.06 -5.74
N HIS A 124 25.14 13.22 -5.09
CA HIS A 124 25.63 14.47 -5.69
C HIS A 124 27.03 14.83 -5.20
N VAL A 125 27.85 15.38 -6.11
CA VAL A 125 29.10 16.06 -5.73
C VAL A 125 28.77 17.48 -5.28
N ARG A 126 29.25 17.83 -4.08
CA ARG A 126 29.09 19.15 -3.48
C ARG A 126 30.45 19.83 -3.48
N ARG A 127 30.50 21.11 -3.87
CA ARG A 127 31.76 21.79 -4.17
C ARG A 127 31.78 23.19 -3.59
N SER A 128 32.93 23.59 -3.07
CA SER A 128 33.26 24.99 -2.83
C SER A 128 33.89 25.59 -4.10
N PRO A 129 33.22 26.51 -4.83
CA PRO A 129 33.72 27.06 -6.10
C PRO A 129 34.98 27.91 -5.96
N LEU A 130 35.80 28.01 -7.01
CA LEU A 130 36.94 28.94 -7.03
C LEU A 130 36.53 30.42 -6.94
N THR A 131 35.31 30.76 -7.38
CA THR A 131 34.81 32.14 -7.46
C THR A 131 34.30 32.72 -6.13
N THR A 132 34.12 31.90 -5.08
CA THR A 132 33.68 32.35 -3.76
C THR A 132 34.85 32.42 -2.77
N ALA A 133 34.83 33.41 -1.89
CA ALA A 133 35.78 33.48 -0.78
C ALA A 133 35.56 32.29 0.17
N PRO A 134 36.62 31.65 0.70
CA PRO A 134 36.47 30.55 1.66
C PRO A 134 35.71 30.99 2.92
N PRO A 135 35.04 30.05 3.60
CA PRO A 135 34.36 30.32 4.87
C PRO A 135 35.33 30.91 5.91
N GLY A 136 34.80 31.71 6.84
CA GLY A 136 35.57 32.34 7.91
C GLY A 136 36.42 31.35 8.70
N GLY A 137 37.60 31.77 9.18
CA GLY A 137 38.58 30.86 9.77
C GLY A 137 38.11 30.15 11.04
N LEU A 138 38.51 28.88 11.20
CA LEU A 138 38.32 28.09 12.42
C LEU A 138 39.63 28.09 13.24
N PRO A 139 39.70 28.78 14.39
CA PRO A 139 40.95 28.95 15.15
C PRO A 139 41.49 27.63 15.69
N ALA A 140 42.82 27.53 15.86
CA ALA A 140 43.43 26.34 16.45
C ALA A 140 43.05 26.13 17.93
N ALA A 141 42.84 24.87 18.32
CA ALA A 141 42.56 24.52 19.72
C ALA A 141 43.73 24.92 20.63
N VAL A 142 43.45 25.66 21.70
CA VAL A 142 44.44 26.05 22.71
C VAL A 142 44.80 24.81 23.56
N PRO A 143 46.09 24.44 23.72
CA PRO A 143 46.48 23.34 24.59
C PRO A 143 46.38 23.77 26.07
N THR A 144 45.62 23.03 26.87
CA THR A 144 45.59 23.16 28.33
C THR A 144 46.83 22.51 28.98
N PRO A 145 47.42 23.08 30.06
CA PRO A 145 48.64 22.54 30.66
C PRO A 145 48.41 21.26 31.49
N ALA A 146 49.48 20.47 31.59
CA ALA A 146 49.57 19.17 32.23
C ALA A 146 49.29 19.16 33.75
N SER A 147 48.71 18.03 34.18
CA SER A 147 48.41 17.66 35.56
C SER A 147 49.65 17.37 36.41
N THR A 148 49.66 17.84 37.67
CA THR A 148 50.48 17.28 38.75
C THR A 148 49.66 16.38 39.69
N LYS A 149 50.20 15.17 39.90
CA LYS A 149 50.00 14.11 40.94
C LYS A 149 49.60 14.61 42.34
N ALA A 150 49.14 13.81 43.31
CA ALA A 150 48.53 12.47 43.47
C ALA A 150 48.47 12.22 45.00
N ALA A 151 47.43 11.52 45.50
CA ALA A 151 47.38 10.63 46.69
C ALA A 151 45.90 10.44 47.10
N SER A 152 45.36 9.29 47.50
CA SER A 152 45.82 7.90 47.62
C SER A 152 44.56 7.00 47.85
N ALA A 153 44.69 5.73 47.46
CA ALA A 153 43.72 4.61 47.33
C ALA A 153 43.02 4.15 48.66
N PRO A 154 42.30 2.99 48.77
CA PRO A 154 42.03 1.92 47.78
C PRO A 154 40.63 1.26 47.83
N GLY A 155 40.35 0.36 46.86
CA GLY A 155 39.35 -0.71 47.02
C GLY A 155 38.71 -1.21 45.73
N THR A 156 39.36 -2.16 45.05
CA THR A 156 38.80 -2.94 43.94
C THR A 156 37.86 -4.04 44.44
N ALA A 157 36.65 -4.14 43.87
CA ALA A 157 35.94 -5.40 43.75
C ALA A 157 35.07 -5.40 42.49
N ALA A 158 35.17 -6.50 41.75
CA ALA A 158 34.51 -6.79 40.48
C ALA A 158 32.98 -6.71 40.57
N VAL A 159 32.31 -6.27 39.49
CA VAL A 159 30.86 -6.46 39.34
C VAL A 159 30.56 -7.21 38.06
N ALA A 160 29.92 -8.34 38.28
CA ALA A 160 29.39 -9.27 37.31
C ALA A 160 28.27 -8.66 36.45
N LYS A 161 28.16 -9.24 35.27
CA LYS A 161 27.08 -9.19 34.29
C LYS A 161 25.71 -9.35 34.97
N ALA A 162 24.83 -8.35 34.87
CA ALA A 162 23.42 -8.46 35.21
C ALA A 162 22.54 -7.98 34.03
N ALA A 163 21.52 -8.78 33.72
CA ALA A 163 20.51 -8.58 32.69
C ALA A 163 19.63 -7.34 32.98
N PRO A 164 18.93 -6.78 31.97
CA PRO A 164 18.03 -5.66 32.19
C PRO A 164 16.78 -6.12 32.95
N SER A 165 16.70 -5.78 34.23
CA SER A 165 15.46 -5.82 35.01
C SER A 165 14.56 -4.64 34.62
N GLY A 166 13.26 -4.92 34.47
CA GLY A 166 12.22 -3.97 34.07
C GLY A 166 11.96 -2.82 35.05
N PRO A 167 10.95 -1.97 34.76
CA PRO A 167 10.69 -0.76 35.53
C PRO A 167 9.95 -1.11 36.84
N GLY A 168 10.58 -0.80 37.99
CA GLY A 168 9.95 -0.99 39.29
C GLY A 168 10.83 -0.57 40.46
N THR A 169 10.59 0.65 40.96
CA THR A 169 10.73 1.11 42.35
C THR A 169 12.05 0.90 43.11
N ALA A 170 12.82 1.99 43.26
CA ALA A 170 13.43 2.40 44.54
C ALA A 170 13.75 3.91 44.49
N ALA A 171 13.04 4.72 45.27
CA ALA A 171 13.30 6.15 45.42
C ALA A 171 14.61 6.36 46.21
N GLY A 172 15.64 6.89 45.54
CA GLY A 172 16.89 7.33 46.17
C GLY A 172 16.75 8.72 46.79
N ALA A 173 17.50 8.98 47.88
CA ALA A 173 17.45 10.20 48.67
C ALA A 173 17.58 11.49 47.82
N ALA A 174 16.68 12.44 48.07
CA ALA A 174 16.59 13.71 47.35
C ALA A 174 17.87 14.55 47.53
N GLN A 175 18.55 14.91 46.43
CA GLN A 175 19.53 16.00 46.44
C GLN A 175 18.78 17.33 46.66
N GLY A 176 19.35 18.27 47.41
CA GLY A 176 18.72 19.57 47.70
C GLY A 176 18.42 20.35 46.41
N LEU A 177 17.33 21.13 46.39
CA LEU A 177 17.09 22.10 45.32
C LEU A 177 18.16 23.22 45.37
N PRO A 178 18.34 24.01 44.29
CA PRO A 178 19.17 25.22 44.35
C PRO A 178 18.77 26.12 45.54
N PRO A 179 19.71 26.87 46.15
CA PRO A 179 19.39 27.81 47.22
C PRO A 179 18.26 28.77 46.84
N GLY A 180 17.32 29.02 47.76
CA GLY A 180 16.15 29.88 47.53
C GLY A 180 14.93 29.16 46.93
N LEU A 181 14.96 27.82 46.86
CA LEU A 181 13.84 26.99 46.40
C LEU A 181 13.40 25.99 47.47
N THR A 182 12.11 26.02 47.83
CA THR A 182 11.51 25.14 48.84
C THR A 182 10.53 24.16 48.19
N VAL A 183 10.69 22.86 48.42
CA VAL A 183 9.76 21.83 47.91
C VAL A 183 8.43 21.89 48.66
N ILE A 184 7.32 21.97 47.92
CA ILE A 184 5.95 21.83 48.44
C ILE A 184 5.42 20.41 48.18
N THR A 185 5.61 19.90 46.94
CA THR A 185 5.17 18.57 46.51
C THR A 185 6.27 17.92 45.68
N ASP A 186 6.51 16.62 45.86
CA ASP A 186 7.57 15.86 45.19
C ASP A 186 7.11 14.39 45.03
N GLU A 187 6.62 14.03 43.84
CA GLU A 187 5.92 12.78 43.58
C GLU A 187 6.46 12.01 42.34
N PRO A 188 6.97 10.78 42.53
CA PRO A 188 7.46 10.23 43.79
C PRO A 188 8.66 11.04 44.31
N LYS A 189 8.84 11.09 45.63
CA LYS A 189 9.88 11.91 46.26
C LYS A 189 11.29 11.48 45.84
N GLY A 190 12.08 12.38 45.23
CA GLY A 190 13.51 12.16 44.95
C GLY A 190 13.84 11.77 43.51
N ILE A 191 14.86 10.93 43.28
CA ILE A 191 15.20 10.53 41.90
C ILE A 191 14.04 9.71 41.31
N GLY A 192 13.45 10.22 40.24
CA GLY A 192 12.23 9.67 39.63
C GLY A 192 10.98 10.55 39.83
N THR A 193 11.09 11.71 40.48
CA THR A 193 10.02 12.71 40.55
C THR A 193 9.46 12.99 39.16
N THR A 194 8.15 12.82 39.02
CA THR A 194 7.41 13.19 37.80
C THR A 194 6.63 14.47 37.99
N GLU A 195 6.22 14.77 39.23
CA GLU A 195 5.51 15.96 39.65
C GLU A 195 6.24 16.67 40.80
N LEU A 196 6.53 17.94 40.60
CA LEU A 196 7.26 18.77 41.54
C LEU A 196 6.59 20.15 41.65
N VAL A 197 6.23 20.55 42.87
CA VAL A 197 5.78 21.91 43.18
C VAL A 197 6.85 22.54 44.06
N VAL A 198 7.40 23.67 43.60
CA VAL A 198 8.50 24.38 44.23
C VAL A 198 8.07 25.81 44.54
N GLN A 199 8.32 26.26 45.75
CA GLN A 199 8.27 27.66 46.13
C GLN A 199 9.60 28.33 45.80
N VAL A 200 9.54 29.49 45.16
CA VAL A 200 10.68 30.38 44.93
C VAL A 200 10.65 31.45 46.01
N ASP A 201 11.60 31.43 46.94
CA ASP A 201 11.55 32.27 48.15
C ASP A 201 11.49 33.77 47.82
N SER A 202 12.16 34.19 46.74
CA SER A 202 11.99 35.51 46.14
C SER A 202 12.33 35.49 44.65
N PHE A 203 11.60 36.27 43.85
CA PHE A 203 11.87 36.42 42.42
C PHE A 203 11.95 37.91 42.06
N THR A 204 13.06 38.33 41.46
CA THR A 204 13.23 39.72 41.01
C THR A 204 12.91 39.80 39.52
N LEU A 205 11.98 40.68 39.14
CA LEU A 205 11.66 40.92 37.74
C LEU A 205 12.83 41.64 37.04
N PRO A 206 13.02 41.45 35.72
CA PRO A 206 14.00 42.21 34.95
C PRO A 206 13.67 43.72 34.92
N LEU A 207 14.72 44.56 34.81
CA LEU A 207 14.61 46.02 34.63
C LEU A 207 13.91 46.31 33.30
N GLU A 208 12.76 46.99 33.33
CA GLU A 208 11.86 47.45 32.24
C GLU A 208 10.36 47.25 32.61
N LYS A 209 10.08 46.59 33.74
CA LYS A 209 8.73 46.51 34.32
C LYS A 209 8.22 47.90 34.71
N GLY A 210 6.93 48.15 34.49
CA GLY A 210 6.26 49.43 34.75
C GLY A 210 6.71 50.21 35.99
N ALA A 211 6.79 51.53 35.86
CA ALA A 211 7.18 52.43 36.94
C ALA A 211 6.03 52.69 37.93
N GLY A 212 6.37 52.86 39.22
CA GLY A 212 5.44 53.26 40.29
C GLY A 212 5.21 52.22 41.39
N THR A 213 4.92 52.70 42.61
CA THR A 213 4.69 51.86 43.82
C THR A 213 3.49 50.91 43.69
N TRP A 214 2.52 51.27 42.85
CA TRP A 214 1.32 50.48 42.61
C TRP A 214 1.59 49.19 41.81
N VAL A 215 2.63 49.14 40.97
CA VAL A 215 3.05 47.92 40.24
C VAL A 215 3.54 46.87 41.24
N GLN A 216 4.41 47.28 42.17
CA GLN A 216 4.86 46.43 43.27
C GLN A 216 3.70 45.97 44.16
N GLN A 217 2.71 46.83 44.38
CA GLN A 217 1.50 46.48 45.14
C GLN A 217 0.65 45.42 44.40
N ALA A 218 0.48 45.52 43.09
CA ALA A 218 -0.24 44.53 42.30
C ALA A 218 0.41 43.12 42.38
N TYR A 219 1.74 43.06 42.35
CA TYR A 219 2.47 41.80 42.59
C TYR A 219 2.29 41.30 44.02
N LYS A 220 2.31 42.17 45.04
CA LYS A 220 2.07 41.79 46.44
C LYS A 220 0.66 41.23 46.65
N GLU A 221 -0.36 41.85 46.06
CA GLU A 221 -1.75 41.41 46.16
C GLU A 221 -1.97 40.06 45.46
N ALA A 222 -1.38 39.88 44.27
CA ALA A 222 -1.40 38.58 43.58
C ALA A 222 -0.65 37.50 44.38
N ALA A 223 0.48 37.85 45.01
CA ALA A 223 1.28 36.93 45.82
C ALA A 223 0.57 36.51 47.12
N ALA A 224 -0.11 37.44 47.81
CA ALA A 224 -0.80 37.22 49.08
C ALA A 224 -1.90 36.16 49.01
N GLY A 225 -2.49 35.93 47.82
CA GLY A 225 -3.45 34.85 47.57
C GLY A 225 -2.83 33.53 47.12
N GLY A 226 -1.49 33.41 47.08
CA GLY A 226 -0.80 32.26 46.50
C GLY A 226 -0.99 32.13 44.97
N ARG A 227 -1.38 33.21 44.30
CA ARG A 227 -1.86 33.20 42.91
C ARG A 227 -0.75 33.41 41.88
N LEU A 228 0.43 33.87 42.29
CA LEU A 228 1.59 33.97 41.40
C LEU A 228 2.22 32.60 41.20
N VAL A 229 1.92 32.02 40.04
CA VAL A 229 2.31 30.66 39.70
C VAL A 229 2.81 30.62 38.26
N PHE A 230 3.96 29.98 38.05
CA PHE A 230 4.46 29.62 36.74
C PHE A 230 4.37 28.12 36.54
N THR A 231 3.65 27.70 35.51
CA THR A 231 3.51 26.28 35.11
C THR A 231 4.06 26.11 33.69
N PRO A 232 5.34 25.70 33.53
CA PRO A 232 5.93 25.42 32.21
C PRO A 232 5.31 24.19 31.54
N LEU A 233 5.14 24.23 30.21
CA LEU A 233 4.90 23.03 29.41
C LEU A 233 6.25 22.46 28.97
N ILE A 234 6.60 21.28 29.46
CA ILE A 234 7.90 20.65 29.22
C ILE A 234 7.78 19.62 28.09
N GLN A 235 8.50 19.80 26.99
CA GLN A 235 8.54 18.95 25.80
C GLN A 235 9.93 18.30 25.62
N GLY A 236 9.95 16.97 25.41
CA GLY A 236 11.19 16.23 25.13
C GLY A 236 12.11 16.03 26.34
N SER A 237 13.06 15.10 26.24
CA SER A 237 13.92 14.68 27.36
C SER A 237 15.16 15.56 27.58
N SER A 238 15.32 16.64 26.83
CA SER A 238 16.49 17.54 26.92
C SER A 238 16.26 18.65 27.96
N THR A 239 17.31 18.99 28.71
CA THR A 239 17.40 20.19 29.57
C THR A 239 18.16 21.34 28.89
N ALA A 240 18.67 21.12 27.67
CA ALA A 240 19.66 21.99 27.04
C ALA A 240 19.09 22.98 26.01
N SER A 241 17.78 22.97 25.72
CA SER A 241 17.17 23.93 24.79
C SER A 241 15.98 24.66 25.38
N TYR A 242 15.97 25.99 25.18
CA TYR A 242 14.85 26.90 25.46
C TYR A 242 13.57 26.55 24.69
N GLU A 243 13.65 25.67 23.70
CA GLU A 243 12.53 25.16 22.90
C GLU A 243 11.80 23.99 23.57
N SER A 244 12.38 23.40 24.62
CA SER A 244 11.76 22.32 25.41
C SER A 244 10.77 22.82 26.46
N VAL A 245 10.65 24.13 26.66
CA VAL A 245 9.70 24.74 27.59
C VAL A 245 8.84 25.74 26.84
N ALA A 246 7.53 25.53 26.81
CA ALA A 246 6.56 26.45 26.23
C ALA A 246 5.69 27.11 27.33
N ALA A 247 5.47 28.42 27.22
CA ALA A 247 4.42 29.11 27.97
C ALA A 247 3.10 29.10 27.21
N PHE A 248 2.00 29.05 27.95
CA PHE A 248 0.67 29.16 27.40
C PHE A 248 0.42 30.55 26.78
N LYS A 249 0.17 30.60 25.46
CA LYS A 249 -0.30 31.80 24.75
C LYS A 249 -1.83 31.83 24.72
N GLU A 250 -2.42 32.84 25.36
CA GLU A 250 -3.85 33.13 25.25
C GLU A 250 -4.20 33.63 23.83
N GLY A 251 -5.45 33.46 23.43
CA GLY A 251 -5.96 33.90 22.13
C GLY A 251 -5.87 35.41 21.92
N ALA A 252 -6.22 35.86 20.71
CA ALA A 252 -6.23 37.28 20.36
C ALA A 252 -7.31 38.03 21.16
N GLU A 253 -6.90 38.65 22.27
CA GLU A 253 -7.74 39.50 23.11
C GLU A 253 -7.53 40.98 22.75
N SER A 254 -8.60 41.78 22.79
CA SER A 254 -8.52 43.24 22.58
C SER A 254 -8.16 43.95 23.90
N TYR A 255 -6.87 43.97 24.27
CA TYR A 255 -6.37 44.65 25.48
C TYR A 255 -6.68 46.16 25.49
N LYS A 256 -6.66 46.76 24.30
CA LYS A 256 -6.92 48.19 24.08
C LYS A 256 -8.25 48.64 24.69
N SER A 257 -9.34 47.92 24.43
CA SER A 257 -10.67 48.31 24.89
C SER A 257 -10.85 48.14 26.40
N ILE A 258 -10.20 47.13 27.00
CA ILE A 258 -10.24 46.87 28.44
C ILE A 258 -9.50 47.98 29.19
N TRP A 259 -8.29 48.34 28.74
CA TRP A 259 -7.50 49.41 29.33
C TRP A 259 -8.15 50.79 29.18
N LEU A 260 -8.67 51.11 27.99
CA LEU A 260 -9.40 52.38 27.79
C LEU A 260 -10.65 52.47 28.69
N GLY A 261 -11.40 51.37 28.81
CA GLY A 261 -12.58 51.28 29.66
C GLY A 261 -12.27 51.60 31.13
N ARG A 262 -11.13 51.12 31.66
CA ARG A 262 -10.66 51.41 33.03
C ARG A 262 -10.63 52.91 33.34
N TYR A 263 -10.23 53.71 32.35
CA TYR A 263 -10.06 55.16 32.50
C TYR A 263 -11.26 55.95 31.96
N GLY A 264 -12.35 55.26 31.58
CA GLY A 264 -13.59 55.89 31.13
C GLY A 264 -13.58 56.34 29.67
N PHE A 265 -12.73 55.74 28.82
CA PHE A 265 -12.62 56.08 27.41
C PHE A 265 -13.08 54.93 26.51
N THR A 266 -13.70 55.26 25.38
CA THR A 266 -14.14 54.28 24.38
C THR A 266 -13.16 54.12 23.22
N SER A 267 -12.22 55.06 23.05
CA SER A 267 -11.21 55.04 21.99
C SER A 267 -9.93 55.79 22.38
N THR A 268 -8.80 55.47 21.73
CA THR A 268 -7.53 56.20 21.90
C THR A 268 -7.62 57.64 21.41
N LYS A 269 -8.46 57.90 20.41
CA LYS A 269 -8.74 59.25 19.92
C LYS A 269 -9.41 60.11 21.00
N ALA A 270 -10.44 59.56 21.66
CA ALA A 270 -11.11 60.24 22.78
C ALA A 270 -10.15 60.54 23.93
N LEU A 271 -9.26 59.59 24.26
CA LEU A 271 -8.20 59.79 25.25
C LEU A 271 -7.24 60.92 24.84
N SER A 272 -6.72 60.90 23.61
CA SER A 272 -5.80 61.93 23.10
C SER A 272 -6.44 63.33 23.17
N SER A 273 -7.68 63.46 22.71
CA SER A 273 -8.42 64.73 22.80
C SER A 273 -8.61 65.21 24.25
N ALA A 274 -8.90 64.31 25.18
CA ALA A 274 -9.06 64.65 26.60
C ALA A 274 -7.74 65.14 27.23
N ILE A 275 -6.60 64.54 26.87
CA ILE A 275 -5.29 64.99 27.36
C ILE A 275 -4.96 66.40 26.86
N VAL A 276 -5.20 66.68 25.57
CA VAL A 276 -4.97 68.01 24.99
C VAL A 276 -5.89 69.05 25.63
N ALA A 277 -7.18 68.74 25.79
CA ALA A 277 -8.14 69.65 26.43
C ALA A 277 -7.77 69.96 27.89
N ALA A 278 -7.32 68.96 28.65
CA ALA A 278 -6.93 69.14 30.07
C ALA A 278 -5.75 70.11 30.27
N ALA A 279 -4.89 70.30 29.25
CA ALA A 279 -3.80 71.28 29.30
C ALA A 279 -4.31 72.74 29.22
N GLU A 280 -5.48 72.95 28.64
CA GLU A 280 -6.09 74.26 28.38
C GLU A 280 -7.30 74.56 29.28
N ASP A 281 -7.79 73.56 30.02
CA ASP A 281 -8.96 73.67 30.88
C ASP A 281 -8.74 74.65 32.05
N GLN A 282 -9.33 75.84 31.93
CA GLN A 282 -9.25 76.87 32.97
C GLN A 282 -10.00 76.50 34.27
N GLN A 283 -10.94 75.56 34.20
CA GLN A 283 -11.77 75.10 35.32
C GLN A 283 -11.13 73.95 36.10
N ALA A 284 -10.13 73.26 35.53
CA ALA A 284 -9.34 72.26 36.22
C ALA A 284 -8.46 72.88 37.33
N ALA A 285 -8.19 72.10 38.38
CA ALA A 285 -7.28 72.49 39.46
C ALA A 285 -5.89 72.85 38.89
N ALA A 286 -5.30 73.94 39.40
CA ALA A 286 -4.10 74.55 38.80
C ALA A 286 -2.90 73.59 38.77
N ASP A 287 -2.75 72.76 39.80
CA ASP A 287 -1.74 71.71 39.93
C ASP A 287 -1.91 70.60 38.89
N LYS A 288 -3.15 70.15 38.65
CA LYS A 288 -3.46 69.12 37.64
C LYS A 288 -3.24 69.62 36.22
N ARG A 289 -3.67 70.85 35.92
CA ARG A 289 -3.43 71.49 34.62
C ARG A 289 -1.94 71.66 34.35
N GLU A 290 -1.17 72.09 35.36
CA GLU A 290 0.28 72.24 35.23
C GLU A 290 0.98 70.90 35.05
N ALA A 291 0.52 69.83 35.72
CA ALA A 291 1.04 68.48 35.51
C ALA A 291 0.86 68.00 34.06
N VAL A 292 -0.29 68.28 33.42
CA VAL A 292 -0.53 67.94 32.01
C VAL A 292 0.35 68.79 31.08
N ARG A 293 0.49 70.10 31.34
CA ARG A 293 1.36 71.00 30.55
C ARG A 293 2.83 70.60 30.62
N SER A 294 3.31 70.33 31.84
CA SER A 294 4.68 69.88 32.09
C SER A 294 4.97 68.55 31.38
N ALA A 295 4.03 67.60 31.41
CA ALA A 295 4.16 66.35 30.67
C ALA A 295 4.20 66.56 29.14
N LEU A 296 3.37 67.45 28.58
CA LEU A 296 3.34 67.74 27.14
C LEU A 296 4.52 68.60 26.65
N ALA A 297 5.31 69.18 27.55
CA ALA A 297 6.54 69.89 27.21
C ALA A 297 7.64 68.91 26.76
N ASP A 298 7.60 67.65 27.19
CA ASP A 298 8.48 66.60 26.70
C ASP A 298 8.06 66.18 25.26
N PRO A 299 8.96 66.33 24.26
CA PRO A 299 8.67 65.96 22.88
C PRO A 299 8.28 64.48 22.70
N GLN A 300 8.80 63.57 23.54
CA GLN A 300 8.50 62.15 23.46
C GLN A 300 7.07 61.85 23.95
N VAL A 301 6.64 62.48 25.05
CA VAL A 301 5.27 62.38 25.57
C VAL A 301 4.28 62.99 24.58
N LYS A 302 4.62 64.16 24.01
CA LYS A 302 3.80 64.81 22.98
C LYS A 302 3.62 63.93 21.73
N ALA A 303 4.66 63.22 21.31
CA ALA A 303 4.59 62.27 20.19
C ALA A 303 3.64 61.09 20.51
N VAL A 304 3.68 60.55 21.73
CA VAL A 304 2.74 59.50 22.17
C VAL A 304 1.30 60.01 22.10
N VAL A 305 1.00 61.18 22.69
CA VAL A 305 -0.35 61.76 22.70
C VAL A 305 -0.86 62.03 21.28
N THR A 306 0.01 62.50 20.40
CA THR A 306 -0.32 62.73 18.97
C THR A 306 -0.63 61.41 18.26
N GLY A 307 0.17 60.37 18.46
CA GLY A 307 -0.08 59.05 17.87
C GLY A 307 -1.36 58.38 18.37
N LEU A 308 -1.72 58.60 19.65
CA LEU A 308 -2.97 58.08 20.24
C LEU A 308 -4.22 58.61 19.53
N ALA A 309 -4.16 59.80 18.90
CA ALA A 309 -5.25 60.36 18.10
C ALA A 309 -5.67 59.43 16.96
N THR A 310 -4.76 58.58 16.48
CA THR A 310 -5.01 57.58 15.44
C THR A 310 -5.13 56.18 16.05
N LYS A 311 -4.04 55.60 16.59
CA LYS A 311 -4.00 54.24 17.14
C LYS A 311 -2.71 54.00 17.95
N LEU A 312 -2.71 52.94 18.77
CA LEU A 312 -1.57 52.55 19.62
C LEU A 312 -0.26 52.34 18.85
N THR A 313 -0.33 51.74 17.66
CA THR A 313 0.87 51.50 16.83
C THR A 313 1.55 52.80 16.39
N ASP A 314 0.75 53.85 16.12
CA ASP A 314 1.28 55.15 15.68
C ASP A 314 1.85 55.93 16.88
N ALA A 315 1.33 55.67 18.08
CA ALA A 315 1.90 56.14 19.34
C ALA A 315 3.17 55.39 19.76
N LYS A 316 3.54 54.30 19.06
CA LYS A 316 4.61 53.36 19.43
C LYS A 316 4.45 52.81 20.86
N CYS A 317 3.19 52.59 21.26
CA CYS A 317 2.82 52.07 22.56
C CYS A 317 2.06 50.76 22.42
N ASP A 318 2.20 49.89 23.41
CA ASP A 318 1.40 48.69 23.57
C ASP A 318 0.75 48.67 24.97
N ILE A 319 -0.29 47.86 25.10
CA ILE A 319 -0.86 47.53 26.41
C ILE A 319 -0.20 46.25 26.90
N ASP A 320 0.44 46.33 28.05
CA ASP A 320 1.13 45.25 28.74
C ASP A 320 0.35 44.79 29.99
N HIS A 321 0.62 43.55 30.43
CA HIS A 321 0.10 43.00 31.66
C HIS A 321 1.05 43.29 32.82
N ILE A 322 0.55 44.02 33.82
CA ILE A 322 1.30 44.36 35.04
C ILE A 322 1.83 43.10 35.70
N VAL A 323 0.94 42.16 36.06
CA VAL A 323 1.27 40.77 36.36
C VAL A 323 1.27 40.00 35.05
N GLU A 324 2.42 39.44 34.68
CA GLU A 324 2.59 38.79 33.39
C GLU A 324 1.69 37.58 33.23
N LYS A 325 1.27 37.31 31.99
CA LYS A 325 0.50 36.12 31.68
C LYS A 325 1.20 34.85 32.17
N GLN A 326 2.51 34.71 31.99
CA GLN A 326 3.22 33.52 32.49
C GLN A 326 3.14 33.33 34.01
N LEU A 327 2.94 34.41 34.78
CA LEU A 327 2.88 34.39 36.25
C LEU A 327 1.45 34.40 36.81
N GLY A 328 0.46 33.98 36.02
CA GLY A 328 -0.94 33.97 36.44
C GLY A 328 -1.68 35.30 36.18
N GLY A 329 -1.06 36.23 35.45
CA GLY A 329 -1.67 37.48 35.02
C GLY A 329 -2.95 37.30 34.20
N THR A 330 -3.89 38.21 34.41
CA THR A 330 -5.24 38.16 33.84
C THR A 330 -5.54 39.45 33.08
N SER A 331 -6.36 39.39 32.04
CA SER A 331 -6.73 40.55 31.22
C SER A 331 -7.89 41.33 31.86
N ILE A 332 -7.67 41.83 33.08
CA ILE A 332 -8.61 42.69 33.80
C ILE A 332 -8.13 44.13 33.81
N PRO A 333 -9.03 45.13 33.88
CA PRO A 333 -8.67 46.55 33.90
C PRO A 333 -7.54 46.86 34.89
N SER A 334 -7.62 46.35 36.12
CA SER A 334 -6.64 46.60 37.19
C SER A 334 -5.22 46.12 36.87
N ASN A 335 -5.08 45.12 36.01
CA ASN A 335 -3.84 44.43 35.66
C ASN A 335 -3.28 44.79 34.25
N LEU A 336 -3.78 45.85 33.62
CA LEU A 336 -3.21 46.40 32.38
C LEU A 336 -2.51 47.75 32.57
N GLN A 337 -1.45 47.97 31.79
CA GLN A 337 -0.65 49.19 31.74
C GLN A 337 -0.26 49.54 30.30
N LEU A 338 -0.10 50.83 30.00
CA LEU A 338 0.43 51.37 28.76
C LEU A 338 1.96 51.50 28.87
N LEU A 339 2.68 50.87 27.95
CA LEU A 339 4.14 50.92 27.84
C LEU A 339 4.55 51.22 26.40
N THR A 340 5.78 51.69 26.22
CA THR A 340 6.42 51.70 24.90
C THR A 340 6.57 50.28 24.34
N SER A 341 6.42 50.11 23.02
CA SER A 341 6.35 48.78 22.38
C SER A 341 7.62 47.93 22.57
N ASP A 342 8.79 48.56 22.59
CA ASP A 342 10.08 47.92 22.85
C ASP A 342 10.19 47.39 24.27
N LYS A 343 9.77 48.18 25.27
CA LYS A 343 9.77 47.76 26.68
C LYS A 343 8.75 46.66 26.96
N ASN A 344 7.55 46.76 26.40
CA ASN A 344 6.54 45.70 26.46
C ASN A 344 7.11 44.36 25.92
N GLN A 345 7.75 44.39 24.76
CA GLN A 345 8.37 43.19 24.16
C GLN A 345 9.58 42.67 24.95
N ALA A 346 10.32 43.54 25.63
CA ALA A 346 11.45 43.17 26.47
C ALA A 346 10.99 42.54 27.81
N SER A 347 10.03 43.15 28.50
CA SER A 347 9.53 42.71 29.82
C SER A 347 9.07 41.25 29.81
N GLY A 348 8.18 40.90 28.86
CA GLY A 348 7.67 39.54 28.75
C GLY A 348 8.74 38.52 28.38
N ARG A 349 9.62 38.83 27.41
CA ARG A 349 10.72 37.94 27.00
C ARG A 349 11.71 37.68 28.12
N MET A 350 12.15 38.73 28.81
CA MET A 350 13.14 38.62 29.88
C MET A 350 12.56 37.91 31.11
N THR A 351 11.31 38.20 31.48
CA THR A 351 10.63 37.52 32.60
C THR A 351 10.47 36.03 32.29
N TYR A 352 10.09 35.69 31.07
CA TYR A 352 10.00 34.30 30.62
C TYR A 352 11.36 33.59 30.66
N ALA A 353 12.41 34.21 30.15
CA ALA A 353 13.76 33.66 30.16
C ALA A 353 14.25 33.35 31.59
N ALA A 354 14.03 34.25 32.54
CA ALA A 354 14.40 34.05 33.94
C ALA A 354 13.65 32.86 34.59
N LEU A 355 12.35 32.71 34.31
CA LEU A 355 11.55 31.59 34.82
C LEU A 355 11.97 30.26 34.20
N VAL A 356 12.28 30.24 32.90
CA VAL A 356 12.79 29.05 32.20
C VAL A 356 14.16 28.64 32.75
N GLN A 357 15.01 29.59 33.15
CA GLN A 357 16.28 29.27 33.77
C GLN A 357 16.10 28.48 35.08
N ILE A 358 15.20 28.91 35.96
CA ILE A 358 14.86 28.20 37.21
C ILE A 358 14.38 26.76 36.91
N VAL A 359 13.54 26.59 35.87
CA VAL A 359 13.07 25.28 35.42
C VAL A 359 14.23 24.39 34.95
N ASN A 360 15.17 24.94 34.19
CA ASN A 360 16.32 24.19 33.69
C ASN A 360 17.26 23.78 34.84
N ASP A 361 17.48 24.66 35.82
CA ASP A 361 18.31 24.37 36.99
C ASP A 361 17.72 23.24 37.84
N ILE A 362 16.40 23.24 38.06
CA ILE A 362 15.69 22.16 38.75
C ILE A 362 15.82 20.84 37.98
N ARG A 363 15.69 20.88 36.65
CA ARG A 363 15.69 19.69 35.78
C ARG A 363 17.07 19.20 35.37
N ALA A 364 18.13 19.89 35.76
CA ALA A 364 19.50 19.50 35.44
C ALA A 364 19.76 18.03 35.82
N PRO A 365 20.56 17.26 35.03
CA PRO A 365 20.80 15.84 35.29
C PRO A 365 21.31 15.51 36.70
N GLY A 366 22.02 16.45 37.34
CA GLY A 366 22.52 16.34 38.71
C GLY A 366 21.61 16.94 39.80
N MET A 367 20.34 17.24 39.49
CA MET A 367 19.36 17.81 40.44
C MET A 367 18.11 16.90 40.54
N ARG A 368 16.99 17.25 39.91
CA ARG A 368 15.81 16.37 39.80
C ARG A 368 15.76 15.57 38.49
N GLY A 369 16.59 15.94 37.52
CA GLY A 369 16.67 15.28 36.22
C GLY A 369 15.48 15.55 35.29
N THR A 370 15.57 14.99 34.09
CA THR A 370 14.64 15.24 32.99
C THR A 370 13.26 14.59 33.20
N GLY A 371 13.15 13.70 34.19
CA GLY A 371 11.94 12.99 34.60
C GLY A 371 10.87 13.89 35.21
N VAL A 372 11.23 15.06 35.74
CA VAL A 372 10.25 16.07 36.17
C VAL A 372 9.56 16.64 34.93
N ARG A 373 8.31 16.22 34.73
CA ARG A 373 7.45 16.64 33.61
C ARG A 373 6.38 17.63 34.05
N ARG A 374 5.90 17.51 35.28
CA ARG A 374 4.88 18.37 35.89
C ARG A 374 5.57 19.26 36.92
N LEU A 375 6.02 20.44 36.51
CA LEU A 375 6.69 21.40 37.39
C LEU A 375 5.80 22.62 37.62
N GLN A 376 5.74 23.09 38.86
CA GLN A 376 5.07 24.34 39.21
C GLN A 376 5.99 25.19 40.10
N LEU A 377 6.19 26.46 39.74
CA LEU A 377 6.87 27.44 40.59
C LEU A 377 5.82 28.33 41.26
N ARG A 378 5.82 28.39 42.60
CA ARG A 378 5.04 29.34 43.39
C ARG A 378 5.91 30.50 43.80
N LEU A 379 5.45 31.73 43.59
CA LEU A 379 6.24 32.94 43.81
C LEU A 379 5.57 33.79 44.90
N PRO A 380 5.75 33.44 46.19
CA PRO A 380 5.16 34.17 47.32
C PRO A 380 5.70 35.58 47.49
N GLN A 381 6.86 35.90 46.92
CA GLN A 381 7.47 37.22 46.97
C GLN A 381 8.05 37.56 45.60
N VAL A 382 7.59 38.66 45.01
CA VAL A 382 8.14 39.21 43.76
C VAL A 382 8.57 40.65 43.98
N THR A 383 9.84 40.93 43.65
CA THR A 383 10.43 42.27 43.72
C THR A 383 10.42 42.90 42.33
N VAL A 384 9.84 44.09 42.24
CA VAL A 384 9.80 44.92 41.04
C VAL A 384 10.92 45.95 41.14
N PRO A 385 11.94 45.94 40.26
CA PRO A 385 12.97 46.98 40.25
C PRO A 385 12.38 48.37 39.97
N ALA A 386 13.07 49.42 40.40
CA ALA A 386 12.70 50.78 40.02
C ALA A 386 12.81 50.94 38.49
N GLY A 387 11.70 51.27 37.84
CA GLY A 387 11.62 51.38 36.38
C GLY A 387 12.43 52.54 35.79
N SER A 388 12.68 52.48 34.47
CA SER A 388 13.30 53.53 33.66
C SER A 388 12.23 54.53 33.15
N ALA A 389 12.62 55.75 32.79
CA ALA A 389 11.69 56.75 32.24
C ALA A 389 10.98 56.22 30.97
N ASP A 390 9.66 56.34 30.89
CA ASP A 390 8.83 55.87 29.78
C ASP A 390 7.75 56.92 29.44
N PRO A 391 7.70 57.45 28.20
CA PRO A 391 6.75 58.50 27.82
C PRO A 391 5.29 58.02 27.81
N SER A 392 5.04 56.74 27.55
CA SER A 392 3.72 56.12 27.59
C SER A 392 3.22 55.98 29.03
N PHE A 393 4.12 55.66 29.96
CA PHE A 393 3.81 55.65 31.38
C PHE A 393 3.49 57.05 31.91
N VAL A 394 4.18 58.10 31.44
CA VAL A 394 3.84 59.48 31.82
C VAL A 394 2.39 59.79 31.44
N VAL A 395 1.93 59.38 30.25
CA VAL A 395 0.53 59.51 29.84
C VAL A 395 -0.41 58.73 30.76
N GLU A 396 -0.09 57.48 31.10
CA GLU A 396 -0.88 56.70 32.05
C GLU A 396 -0.90 57.32 33.46
N ASN A 397 0.19 57.91 33.90
CA ASN A 397 0.30 58.54 35.20
C ASN A 397 -0.63 59.76 35.32
N LEU A 398 -0.84 60.52 34.24
CA LEU A 398 -1.85 61.59 34.20
C LEU A 398 -3.27 61.05 34.41
N LEU A 399 -3.57 59.85 33.89
CA LEU A 399 -4.86 59.19 34.08
C LEU A 399 -5.01 58.65 35.51
N ARG A 400 -3.95 58.06 36.07
CA ARG A 400 -3.96 57.47 37.42
C ARG A 400 -4.04 58.52 38.52
N THR A 401 -3.41 59.69 38.34
CA THR A 401 -3.50 60.83 39.27
C THR A 401 -4.80 61.62 39.12
N GLY A 402 -5.62 61.29 38.10
CA GLY A 402 -6.86 62.00 37.79
C GLY A 402 -6.61 63.44 37.30
N ALA A 403 -5.45 63.70 36.71
CA ALA A 403 -5.17 64.92 35.96
C ALA A 403 -5.92 64.92 34.61
N VAL A 404 -6.22 63.73 34.08
CA VAL A 404 -7.13 63.51 32.94
C VAL A 404 -8.16 62.46 33.34
N VAL A 405 -9.46 62.76 33.13
CA VAL A 405 -10.57 61.92 33.61
C VAL A 405 -11.52 61.59 32.45
N GLY A 406 -11.98 60.34 32.37
CA GLY A 406 -13.00 59.88 31.41
C GLY A 406 -14.39 59.72 32.04
N SER A 407 -15.29 59.01 31.35
CA SER A 407 -16.67 58.78 31.80
C SER A 407 -16.80 57.71 32.88
N ASP A 408 -17.45 58.04 34.00
CA ASP A 408 -17.76 57.07 35.08
C ASP A 408 -18.67 55.92 34.62
N ALA A 409 -19.59 56.18 33.68
CA ALA A 409 -20.46 55.15 33.12
C ALA A 409 -19.67 54.12 32.29
N VAL A 410 -18.67 54.57 31.53
CA VAL A 410 -17.76 53.70 30.76
C VAL A 410 -16.88 52.89 31.70
N LYS A 411 -16.41 53.52 32.79
CA LYS A 411 -15.59 52.88 33.82
C LYS A 411 -16.35 51.76 34.56
N ALA A 412 -17.57 52.03 35.02
CA ALA A 412 -18.40 51.05 35.72
C ALA A 412 -18.75 49.82 34.85
N ALA A 413 -18.94 50.01 33.55
CA ALA A 413 -19.21 48.91 32.61
C ALA A 413 -18.00 48.01 32.35
N ALA A 414 -16.78 48.49 32.59
CA ALA A 414 -15.53 47.78 32.29
C ALA A 414 -15.06 46.83 33.41
N ASP A 415 -15.35 47.13 34.68
CA ASP A 415 -14.77 46.43 35.85
C ASP A 415 -15.47 45.11 36.25
N GLY A 416 -16.75 44.92 35.90
CA GLY A 416 -17.52 43.70 36.23
C GLY A 416 -17.82 43.52 37.73
N LYS A 417 -18.52 42.44 38.09
CA LYS A 417 -18.88 42.11 39.49
C LYS A 417 -18.32 40.74 39.91
N PRO A 418 -17.86 40.57 41.16
CA PRO A 418 -17.35 39.29 41.65
C PRO A 418 -18.47 38.25 41.75
N MET A 419 -18.18 37.04 41.28
CA MET A 419 -19.10 35.90 41.29
C MET A 419 -18.33 34.61 41.60
N ALA A 420 -18.89 33.75 42.45
CA ALA A 420 -18.32 32.44 42.74
C ALA A 420 -18.66 31.43 41.62
N LEU A 421 -17.66 30.73 41.09
CA LEU A 421 -17.78 29.59 40.19
C LEU A 421 -17.37 28.30 40.92
N SER A 422 -18.05 27.19 40.67
CA SER A 422 -17.69 25.89 41.27
C SER A 422 -17.90 24.70 40.33
N ALA A 423 -17.04 23.69 40.42
CA ALA A 423 -17.19 22.37 39.76
C ALA A 423 -16.57 21.27 40.63
N GLY A 424 -17.27 20.15 40.84
CA GLY A 424 -16.70 18.98 41.54
C GLY A 424 -16.12 19.26 42.94
N GLY A 425 -16.64 20.25 43.68
CA GLY A 425 -16.11 20.63 45.00
C GLY A 425 -14.96 21.65 44.99
N GLN A 426 -14.44 22.01 43.81
CA GLN A 426 -13.51 23.13 43.62
C GLN A 426 -14.29 24.43 43.40
N GLY A 427 -13.79 25.56 43.91
CA GLY A 427 -14.45 26.87 43.80
C GLY A 427 -13.47 28.03 43.60
N GLU A 428 -13.90 29.04 42.84
CA GLU A 428 -13.11 30.22 42.44
C GLU A 428 -13.99 31.47 42.43
N THR A 429 -13.42 32.66 42.65
CA THR A 429 -14.12 33.92 42.40
C THR A 429 -13.62 34.55 41.11
N VAL A 430 -14.54 34.84 40.19
CA VAL A 430 -14.26 35.54 38.93
C VAL A 430 -15.01 36.85 38.86
N ALA A 431 -14.45 37.85 38.17
CA ALA A 431 -15.17 39.09 37.85
C ALA A 431 -15.91 38.91 36.53
N VAL A 432 -17.24 39.03 36.54
CA VAL A 432 -18.09 38.84 35.35
C VAL A 432 -18.85 40.13 35.04
N ARG A 433 -18.89 40.51 33.77
CA ARG A 433 -19.68 41.66 33.30
C ARG A 433 -21.17 41.44 33.58
N ASP A 434 -21.95 42.51 33.63
CA ASP A 434 -23.40 42.39 33.87
C ASP A 434 -24.13 41.71 32.69
N THR A 435 -23.62 41.79 31.47
CA THR A 435 -24.12 41.05 30.29
C THR A 435 -22.98 40.73 29.31
N GLY A 436 -23.17 39.71 28.46
CA GLY A 436 -22.23 39.38 27.38
C GLY A 436 -21.01 38.57 27.82
N GLU A 437 -20.02 38.47 26.94
CA GLU A 437 -18.81 37.68 27.18
C GLU A 437 -17.81 38.39 28.09
N THR A 438 -17.30 37.64 29.07
CA THR A 438 -16.22 38.00 29.97
C THR A 438 -15.12 36.93 29.86
N PRO A 439 -13.91 37.29 29.39
CA PRO A 439 -12.76 36.39 29.46
C PRO A 439 -12.50 35.98 30.91
N LEU A 440 -12.24 34.70 31.15
CA LEU A 440 -11.97 34.20 32.49
C LEU A 440 -10.47 34.21 32.80
N ASP A 441 -10.15 34.53 34.06
CA ASP A 441 -8.78 34.55 34.56
C ASP A 441 -8.11 33.16 34.56
N LYS A 442 -6.79 33.14 34.80
CA LYS A 442 -6.00 31.91 34.77
C LYS A 442 -6.25 30.97 35.94
N LEU A 443 -6.84 31.45 37.04
CA LEU A 443 -7.08 30.62 38.21
C LEU A 443 -8.36 29.81 37.99
N ALA A 444 -9.41 30.41 37.41
CA ALA A 444 -10.64 29.73 37.01
C ALA A 444 -10.42 28.53 36.08
N LYS A 445 -9.24 28.45 35.44
CA LYS A 445 -8.79 27.33 34.59
C LYS A 445 -8.49 26.05 35.37
N ARG A 446 -8.40 26.10 36.70
CA ARG A 446 -8.08 24.94 37.56
C ARG A 446 -9.29 24.31 38.23
N ILE A 447 -10.48 24.91 38.08
CA ILE A 447 -11.73 24.40 38.68
C ILE A 447 -12.17 23.08 38.02
N VAL A 448 -11.82 22.87 36.73
CA VAL A 448 -12.13 21.64 36.00
C VAL A 448 -10.82 21.00 35.48
N PRO A 449 -10.21 20.07 36.23
CA PRO A 449 -8.99 19.39 35.80
C PRO A 449 -9.15 18.71 34.43
N GLY A 450 -8.16 18.90 33.54
CA GLY A 450 -8.19 18.42 32.15
C GLY A 450 -8.83 19.40 31.16
N MET A 451 -9.25 20.60 31.60
CA MET A 451 -9.81 21.63 30.73
C MET A 451 -9.52 23.04 31.23
N ARG A 452 -8.99 23.87 30.33
CA ARG A 452 -8.89 25.31 30.55
C ARG A 452 -10.23 26.00 30.26
N LEU A 453 -10.79 26.69 31.26
CA LEU A 453 -11.87 27.66 31.03
C LEU A 453 -11.34 28.91 30.31
N THR A 454 -12.06 29.42 29.33
CA THR A 454 -11.62 30.54 28.47
C THR A 454 -12.55 31.74 28.57
N THR A 455 -13.86 31.52 28.53
CA THR A 455 -14.85 32.61 28.46
C THR A 455 -16.08 32.27 29.27
N TYR A 456 -16.59 33.25 30.01
CA TYR A 456 -17.93 33.23 30.61
C TYR A 456 -18.85 34.10 29.77
N SER A 457 -20.00 33.59 29.35
CA SER A 457 -21.04 34.36 28.65
C SER A 457 -22.26 34.48 29.53
N ARG A 458 -22.53 35.71 29.99
CA ARG A 458 -23.69 36.02 30.81
C ARG A 458 -24.91 36.29 29.94
N GLY A 459 -26.04 35.69 30.30
CA GLY A 459 -27.31 35.87 29.62
C GLY A 459 -27.81 37.33 29.61
N PRO A 460 -28.75 37.67 28.71
CA PRO A 460 -29.25 39.04 28.53
C PRO A 460 -29.99 39.61 29.75
N GLN A 461 -30.40 38.77 30.70
CA GLN A 461 -31.03 39.17 31.97
C GLN A 461 -30.01 39.40 33.10
N GLY A 462 -28.71 39.35 32.77
CA GLY A 462 -27.61 39.56 33.70
C GLY A 462 -27.62 38.56 34.85
N ALA A 463 -27.45 39.04 36.08
CA ALA A 463 -27.42 38.19 37.29
C ALA A 463 -28.72 37.38 37.53
N LYS A 464 -29.84 37.74 36.88
CA LYS A 464 -31.11 37.01 36.95
C LYS A 464 -31.20 35.83 35.97
N SER A 465 -30.19 35.61 35.13
CA SER A 465 -30.18 34.52 34.16
C SER A 465 -30.15 33.16 34.88
N LYS A 466 -31.12 32.29 34.56
CA LYS A 466 -31.21 30.94 35.15
C LYS A 466 -30.08 30.01 34.72
N ARG A 467 -29.48 30.29 33.56
CA ARG A 467 -28.38 29.53 32.96
C ARG A 467 -27.50 30.49 32.17
N ASP A 468 -26.23 30.46 32.46
CA ASP A 468 -25.16 31.14 31.72
C ASP A 468 -24.27 30.07 31.05
N GLU A 469 -23.36 30.49 30.18
CA GLU A 469 -22.44 29.56 29.48
C GLU A 469 -20.99 29.82 29.87
N VAL A 470 -20.24 28.75 30.07
CA VAL A 470 -18.80 28.80 30.26
C VAL A 470 -18.16 27.94 29.20
N PHE A 471 -17.18 28.51 28.51
CA PHE A 471 -16.46 27.83 27.46
C PHE A 471 -15.10 27.39 27.97
N GLY A 472 -14.68 26.21 27.55
CA GLY A 472 -13.36 25.67 27.86
C GLY A 472 -12.71 24.99 26.67
N GLU A 473 -11.43 24.68 26.81
CA GLU A 473 -10.61 23.97 25.83
C GLU A 473 -9.85 22.84 26.54
N LEU A 474 -9.75 21.65 25.93
CA LEU A 474 -8.98 20.54 26.49
C LEU A 474 -7.50 20.93 26.66
N ASP A 475 -6.89 20.51 27.76
CA ASP A 475 -5.48 20.85 28.06
C ASP A 475 -4.49 20.09 27.17
N SER A 476 -4.85 18.89 26.71
CA SER A 476 -4.05 18.10 25.76
C SER A 476 -4.16 18.64 24.32
N ARG A 477 -3.68 19.86 24.06
CA ARG A 477 -3.64 20.35 22.67
C ARG A 477 -2.49 19.73 21.91
N ALA A 478 -2.84 18.78 21.06
CA ALA A 478 -1.98 18.37 19.97
C ALA A 478 -2.11 19.36 18.79
N LEU A 479 -0.95 19.83 18.33
CA LEU A 479 -0.82 20.94 17.38
C LEU A 479 -1.11 20.51 15.94
N SER A 480 -1.72 21.39 15.15
CA SER A 480 -1.66 21.35 13.69
C SER A 480 -0.30 21.89 13.23
N ALA A 481 0.38 21.20 12.32
CA ALA A 481 1.61 21.69 11.69
C ALA A 481 1.38 22.88 10.74
N SER A 482 0.14 23.11 10.27
CA SER A 482 -0.14 24.07 9.17
C SER A 482 -0.96 25.29 9.55
N GLY A 483 -1.46 25.41 10.79
CA GLY A 483 -2.21 26.60 11.25
C GLY A 483 -3.53 26.92 10.51
N THR A 484 -3.95 26.13 9.51
CA THR A 484 -5.00 26.52 8.56
C THR A 484 -6.40 25.93 8.83
N LYS A 485 -6.57 25.03 9.80
CA LYS A 485 -7.91 24.59 10.26
C LYS A 485 -7.90 24.35 11.77
N LYS A 486 -8.63 25.16 12.54
CA LYS A 486 -8.90 24.91 13.96
C LYS A 486 -9.96 23.80 14.05
N ALA A 487 -9.67 22.69 14.72
CA ALA A 487 -10.75 21.79 15.16
C ALA A 487 -11.63 22.53 16.17
N ASP A 488 -12.93 22.23 16.16
CA ASP A 488 -13.89 22.61 17.22
C ASP A 488 -13.50 21.90 18.52
N SER A 489 -12.52 22.49 19.21
CA SER A 489 -11.96 22.03 20.49
C SER A 489 -12.61 22.71 21.69
N ARG A 490 -13.70 23.45 21.45
CA ARG A 490 -14.41 24.24 22.44
C ARG A 490 -15.44 23.36 23.14
N VAL A 491 -15.26 23.16 24.45
CA VAL A 491 -16.20 22.53 25.35
C VAL A 491 -17.16 23.60 25.87
N VAL A 492 -18.46 23.30 25.97
CA VAL A 492 -19.47 24.19 26.52
C VAL A 492 -19.97 23.62 27.85
N LEU A 493 -19.89 24.42 28.92
CA LEU A 493 -20.44 24.12 30.24
C LEU A 493 -21.58 25.09 30.51
N ASP A 494 -22.59 24.60 31.21
CA ASP A 494 -23.60 25.48 31.79
C ASP A 494 -23.15 25.97 33.17
N ALA A 495 -23.20 27.27 33.37
CA ALA A 495 -23.15 27.89 34.69
C ALA A 495 -24.58 28.04 35.20
N VAL A 496 -24.98 27.15 36.12
CA VAL A 496 -26.31 27.15 36.74
C VAL A 496 -26.20 27.77 38.14
N VAL A 497 -27.26 28.43 38.59
CA VAL A 497 -27.36 28.98 39.95
C VAL A 497 -26.97 27.91 41.01
N GLY A 498 -25.99 28.23 41.86
CA GLY A 498 -25.45 27.32 42.90
C GLY A 498 -26.14 27.49 44.26
N PRO A 499 -26.10 26.49 45.17
CA PRO A 499 -26.63 26.63 46.52
C PRO A 499 -25.84 27.72 47.26
N GLY A 500 -26.56 28.76 47.71
CA GLY A 500 -25.98 29.96 48.32
C GLY A 500 -26.31 31.28 47.62
N SER A 501 -26.95 31.28 46.45
CA SER A 501 -27.46 32.52 45.83
C SER A 501 -28.81 32.92 46.41
N ALA A 502 -28.84 33.52 47.60
CA ALA A 502 -29.97 34.26 48.18
C ALA A 502 -31.39 33.64 48.09
N ALA A 503 -31.55 32.33 47.87
CA ALA A 503 -32.86 31.68 47.71
C ALA A 503 -33.08 30.45 48.58
N ASP A 504 -32.03 29.83 49.15
CA ASP A 504 -32.16 28.67 50.02
C ASP A 504 -31.26 28.82 51.25
N ALA A 505 -31.77 29.46 52.29
CA ALA A 505 -31.16 29.49 53.62
C ALA A 505 -32.14 28.89 54.63
N GLN A 506 -32.09 27.57 54.81
CA GLN A 506 -32.64 26.88 55.98
C GLN A 506 -31.81 25.63 56.32
N SER A 507 -31.17 25.68 57.52
CA SER A 507 -30.66 24.61 58.40
C SER A 507 -29.91 23.41 57.79
N THR A 508 -28.67 23.11 58.19
CA THR A 508 -28.34 22.40 59.46
C THR A 508 -26.80 22.39 59.69
N GLY A 509 -26.37 22.38 60.97
CA GLY A 509 -24.96 22.49 61.43
C GLY A 509 -24.07 21.25 61.17
N ALA A 510 -22.80 21.16 61.56
CA ALA A 510 -21.97 21.91 62.51
C ALA A 510 -20.46 21.68 62.21
N GLY A 511 -19.60 22.62 62.62
CA GLY A 511 -18.20 22.38 63.01
C GLY A 511 -17.09 22.66 61.98
N ALA A 512 -16.53 23.89 61.99
CA ALA A 512 -15.11 24.19 61.74
C ALA A 512 -14.80 25.67 62.06
N GLU A 513 -13.64 25.92 62.67
CA GLU A 513 -13.20 27.16 63.32
C GLU A 513 -12.93 28.35 62.36
N ALA A 514 -13.01 29.54 62.95
CA ALA A 514 -12.97 30.84 62.28
C ALA A 514 -11.56 31.30 61.91
N GLY A 515 -11.36 31.64 60.63
CA GLY A 515 -10.23 32.42 60.12
C GLY A 515 -10.65 33.25 58.90
N ALA A 516 -10.62 34.58 59.07
CA ALA A 516 -10.83 35.65 58.07
C ALA A 516 -12.13 35.58 57.22
N ALA A 517 -13.08 36.45 57.57
CA ALA A 517 -14.31 36.69 56.81
C ALA A 517 -14.02 37.14 55.36
N ALA A 518 -14.23 36.24 54.40
CA ALA A 518 -14.49 36.63 53.02
C ALA A 518 -15.91 37.22 52.95
N ALA A 519 -16.04 38.41 52.36
CA ALA A 519 -17.35 39.03 52.14
C ALA A 519 -18.31 38.04 51.45
N PRO A 520 -19.61 38.00 51.82
CA PRO A 520 -20.56 37.08 51.22
C PRO A 520 -20.68 37.39 49.73
N PHE A 521 -20.31 36.44 48.88
CA PHE A 521 -20.49 36.57 47.44
C PHE A 521 -21.99 36.74 47.14
N GLY A 522 -22.38 37.85 46.50
CA GLY A 522 -23.78 38.10 46.15
C GLY A 522 -24.33 37.16 45.07
N GLU A 523 -23.46 36.40 44.39
CA GLU A 523 -23.82 35.53 43.27
C GLU A 523 -22.88 34.30 43.19
N SER A 524 -23.47 33.10 43.03
CA SER A 524 -22.74 31.83 42.88
C SER A 524 -23.32 31.00 41.73
N ARG A 525 -22.43 30.31 40.99
CA ARG A 525 -22.73 29.47 39.83
C ARG A 525 -21.97 28.15 39.90
N ARG A 526 -22.67 27.04 39.64
CA ARG A 526 -22.13 25.70 39.52
C ARG A 526 -22.03 25.31 38.04
N LEU A 527 -20.86 24.85 37.64
CA LEU A 527 -20.59 24.36 36.30
C LEU A 527 -21.14 22.93 36.13
N ARG A 528 -21.83 22.70 35.00
CA ARG A 528 -22.31 21.38 34.59
C ARG A 528 -22.01 21.16 33.12
N LEU A 529 -21.58 19.96 32.77
CA LEU A 529 -21.39 19.58 31.37
C LEU A 529 -22.75 19.17 30.76
N ASP A 530 -23.16 19.84 29.68
CA ASP A 530 -24.35 19.47 28.92
C ASP A 530 -23.95 18.64 27.70
N ARG A 531 -24.36 17.38 27.68
CA ARG A 531 -24.07 16.47 26.57
C ARG A 531 -24.70 16.94 25.25
N ALA A 532 -25.84 17.61 25.28
CA ALA A 532 -26.51 18.11 24.08
C ALA A 532 -25.70 19.23 23.41
N LYS A 533 -24.97 20.02 24.21
CA LYS A 533 -24.08 21.09 23.73
C LYS A 533 -22.69 20.61 23.33
N ASN A 534 -22.32 19.39 23.72
CA ASN A 534 -21.03 18.76 23.41
C ASN A 534 -21.22 17.39 22.71
N PRO A 535 -21.95 17.32 21.58
CA PRO A 535 -22.23 16.04 20.92
C PRO A 535 -20.97 15.40 20.33
N LYS A 536 -19.98 16.23 19.99
CA LYS A 536 -18.69 15.82 19.42
C LYS A 536 -17.67 16.93 19.63
N ILE A 537 -16.48 16.56 20.10
CA ILE A 537 -15.33 17.46 20.20
C ILE A 537 -14.22 16.93 19.32
N ALA A 538 -13.90 17.69 18.27
CA ALA A 538 -12.83 17.34 17.37
C ALA A 538 -11.48 17.78 17.98
N PHE A 539 -10.47 16.94 17.85
CA PHE A 539 -9.11 17.28 18.20
C PHE A 539 -8.16 16.81 17.09
N TYR A 540 -7.05 17.52 16.94
CA TYR A 540 -5.94 17.06 16.11
C TYR A 540 -4.92 16.38 17.03
N TYR A 541 -4.27 15.33 16.51
CA TYR A 541 -3.13 14.63 17.09
C TYR A 541 -2.02 14.45 16.03
N PRO A 542 -0.83 15.07 16.15
CA PRO A 542 0.24 14.92 15.17
C PRO A 542 0.47 13.46 14.77
N TYR A 543 0.59 13.22 13.46
CA TYR A 543 0.84 11.89 12.89
C TYR A 543 -0.27 10.84 13.09
N MET A 544 -1.37 11.17 13.80
CA MET A 544 -2.53 10.30 13.96
C MET A 544 -3.90 11.03 13.83
N SER A 545 -3.91 12.24 13.28
CA SER A 545 -5.12 13.08 13.11
C SER A 545 -6.01 12.63 11.96
N PRO A 546 -7.32 12.94 11.97
CA PRO A 546 -8.07 13.65 13.02
C PRO A 546 -8.56 12.71 14.14
N GLY A 547 -8.99 13.27 15.28
CA GLY A 547 -9.64 12.54 16.37
C GLY A 547 -10.91 13.23 16.86
N GLU A 548 -11.80 12.46 17.49
CA GLU A 548 -13.13 12.90 17.90
C GLU A 548 -13.53 12.25 19.22
N LEU A 549 -13.81 13.06 20.24
CA LEU A 549 -14.47 12.61 21.47
C LEU A 549 -15.99 12.73 21.30
N THR A 550 -16.71 11.64 21.53
CA THR A 550 -18.17 11.55 21.37
C THR A 550 -18.89 11.42 22.71
N THR A 551 -18.14 11.19 23.78
CA THR A 551 -18.64 11.26 25.15
C THR A 551 -17.70 12.13 25.98
N LEU A 552 -18.30 12.98 26.81
CA LEU A 552 -17.60 13.78 27.81
C LEU A 552 -18.44 13.79 29.09
N ALA A 553 -17.78 13.73 30.23
CA ALA A 553 -18.38 13.78 31.55
C ALA A 553 -17.42 14.41 32.55
N LEU A 554 -17.98 14.98 33.62
CA LEU A 554 -17.23 15.33 34.83
C LEU A 554 -17.42 14.20 35.84
N ASP A 555 -16.33 13.67 36.38
CA ASP A 555 -16.39 12.71 37.48
C ASP A 555 -16.76 13.39 38.82
N PRO A 556 -17.04 12.64 39.90
CA PRO A 556 -17.40 13.22 41.20
C PRO A 556 -16.36 14.18 41.78
N GLU A 557 -15.09 13.99 41.43
CA GLU A 557 -13.95 14.83 41.80
C GLU A 557 -13.77 16.05 40.89
N GLY A 558 -14.62 16.18 39.85
CA GLY A 558 -14.64 17.31 38.91
C GLY A 558 -13.70 17.19 37.72
N ASN A 559 -13.02 16.05 37.52
CA ASN A 559 -12.12 15.85 36.39
C ASN A 559 -12.90 15.56 35.11
N LEU A 560 -12.41 16.10 33.99
CA LEU A 560 -12.98 15.82 32.68
C LEU A 560 -12.55 14.42 32.19
N THR A 561 -13.52 13.60 31.83
CA THR A 561 -13.32 12.29 31.20
C THR A 561 -14.09 12.21 29.88
N GLY A 562 -13.61 11.41 28.93
CA GLY A 562 -14.31 11.21 27.66
C GLY A 562 -13.82 10.01 26.88
N THR A 563 -14.63 9.53 25.95
CA THR A 563 -14.24 8.47 25.00
C THR A 563 -14.50 8.89 23.57
N GLY A 564 -13.74 8.31 22.66
CA GLY A 564 -13.78 8.70 21.27
C GLY A 564 -13.03 7.77 20.33
N LYS A 565 -12.84 8.26 19.12
CA LYS A 565 -12.04 7.60 18.09
C LYS A 565 -10.99 8.54 17.54
N LEU A 566 -9.86 7.97 17.21
CA LEU A 566 -8.78 8.62 16.50
C LEU A 566 -8.64 7.93 15.14
N PHE A 567 -8.39 8.70 14.08
CA PHE A 567 -8.34 8.26 12.70
C PHE A 567 -6.93 8.47 12.16
N PRO A 568 -6.02 7.49 12.33
CA PRO A 568 -4.63 7.65 11.96
C PRO A 568 -4.45 7.88 10.46
N THR A 569 -3.50 8.74 10.09
CA THR A 569 -2.99 8.84 8.72
C THR A 569 -1.98 7.73 8.38
N ILE A 570 -1.59 6.92 9.36
CA ILE A 570 -0.65 5.81 9.19
C ILE A 570 -1.33 4.66 8.44
N PRO A 571 -0.84 4.24 7.26
CA PRO A 571 -1.55 3.33 6.36
C PRO A 571 -1.92 1.95 6.96
N PHE A 572 -1.11 1.43 7.90
CA PHE A 572 -1.37 0.13 8.51
C PHE A 572 -2.27 0.18 9.75
N LEU A 573 -2.68 1.37 10.20
CA LEU A 573 -3.57 1.53 11.36
C LEU A 573 -5.01 1.80 10.91
N GLY A 574 -5.96 1.11 11.54
CA GLY A 574 -7.37 1.44 11.46
C GLY A 574 -7.78 2.52 12.47
N PRO A 575 -9.07 2.89 12.52
CA PRO A 575 -9.59 3.76 13.57
C PRO A 575 -9.31 3.19 14.96
N LEU A 576 -8.82 4.04 15.87
CA LEU A 576 -8.37 3.66 17.20
C LEU A 576 -9.33 4.21 18.25
N ASN A 577 -9.79 3.37 19.18
CA ASN A 577 -10.61 3.85 20.29
C ASN A 577 -9.72 4.51 21.34
N VAL A 578 -10.09 5.72 21.76
CA VAL A 578 -9.34 6.52 22.73
C VAL A 578 -10.18 6.86 23.95
N VAL A 579 -9.50 7.01 25.08
CA VAL A 579 -10.05 7.55 26.32
C VAL A 579 -9.26 8.78 26.74
N TYR A 580 -9.98 9.82 27.11
CA TYR A 580 -9.49 11.05 27.72
C TYR A 580 -9.78 11.00 29.22
N THR A 581 -8.77 11.24 30.04
CA THR A 581 -8.88 11.33 31.51
C THR A 581 -8.17 12.60 31.99
N LYS A 582 -7.97 12.75 33.32
CA LYS A 582 -7.28 13.87 33.99
C LYS A 582 -5.85 14.11 33.45
N ASP A 583 -5.77 14.71 32.26
CA ASP A 583 -4.59 15.10 31.46
C ASP A 583 -3.97 14.03 30.52
N GLU A 584 -4.63 12.88 30.34
CA GLU A 584 -4.14 11.82 29.44
C GLU A 584 -5.10 11.58 28.27
N LEU A 585 -4.52 11.29 27.11
CA LEU A 585 -5.19 10.68 25.98
C LEU A 585 -4.47 9.37 25.68
N LYS A 586 -5.18 8.25 25.74
CA LYS A 586 -4.60 6.92 25.51
C LYS A 586 -5.56 6.01 24.76
N LEU A 587 -5.03 4.92 24.21
CA LEU A 587 -5.87 3.88 23.63
C LEU A 587 -6.68 3.16 24.71
N VAL A 588 -7.89 2.74 24.35
CA VAL A 588 -8.72 1.89 25.22
C VAL A 588 -8.08 0.52 25.47
N ALA A 589 -7.37 0.00 24.47
CA ALA A 589 -6.62 -1.25 24.55
C ALA A 589 -5.44 -1.23 23.56
N PRO A 590 -4.38 -2.03 23.79
CA PRO A 590 -3.37 -2.30 22.77
C PRO A 590 -3.99 -2.81 21.47
N ILE A 591 -3.34 -2.53 20.35
CA ILE A 591 -3.78 -2.93 19.01
C ILE A 591 -3.17 -4.30 18.71
N PRO A 592 -3.95 -5.39 18.67
CA PRO A 592 -3.43 -6.70 18.33
C PRO A 592 -2.99 -6.72 16.86
N ALA A 593 -1.94 -7.49 16.58
CA ALA A 593 -1.34 -7.65 15.26
C ALA A 593 -2.36 -7.94 14.14
N GLU A 594 -3.39 -8.75 14.44
CA GLU A 594 -4.47 -9.11 13.51
C GLU A 594 -5.36 -7.92 13.07
N LYS A 595 -5.41 -6.84 13.86
CA LYS A 595 -6.14 -5.61 13.52
C LYS A 595 -5.29 -4.61 12.73
N LEU A 596 -4.00 -4.90 12.55
CA LEU A 596 -3.12 -4.09 11.71
C LEU A 596 -3.34 -4.46 10.23
N ARG A 597 -3.44 -3.43 9.39
CA ARG A 597 -3.64 -3.63 7.95
C ARG A 597 -2.32 -4.02 7.30
N SER A 598 -2.34 -5.11 6.54
CA SER A 598 -1.17 -5.52 5.77
C SER A 598 -0.89 -4.51 4.62
N PRO A 599 0.36 -4.07 4.43
CA PRO A 599 0.76 -3.26 3.28
C PRO A 599 0.70 -4.03 1.95
N LEU A 600 0.75 -5.37 1.99
CA LEU A 600 0.65 -6.24 0.82
C LEU A 600 0.02 -7.59 1.23
N PRO A 601 -1.33 -7.70 1.29
CA PRO A 601 -2.01 -8.87 1.87
C PRO A 601 -1.63 -10.23 1.26
N ALA A 602 -1.19 -10.25 0.00
CA ALA A 602 -0.74 -11.45 -0.70
C ALA A 602 0.62 -11.99 -0.18
N ALA A 603 1.48 -11.13 0.37
CA ALA A 603 2.84 -11.50 0.76
C ALA A 603 3.21 -11.09 2.19
N PHE A 604 2.79 -9.96 2.70
CA PHE A 604 3.12 -9.49 4.05
C PHE A 604 1.94 -9.72 5.00
N ARG A 605 2.18 -10.25 6.21
CA ARG A 605 1.12 -10.42 7.23
C ARG A 605 1.69 -10.21 8.62
N PHE A 606 0.98 -9.47 9.47
CA PHE A 606 1.27 -9.48 10.90
C PHE A 606 0.79 -10.81 11.48
N THR A 607 1.63 -11.46 12.28
CA THR A 607 1.41 -12.84 12.76
C THR A 607 1.29 -12.94 14.27
N GLY A 608 1.63 -11.90 15.02
CA GLY A 608 1.48 -11.90 16.48
C GLY A 608 1.98 -10.63 17.16
N GLY A 609 1.68 -10.53 18.45
CA GLY A 609 2.03 -9.37 19.28
C GLY A 609 0.98 -8.25 19.25
N GLU A 610 1.29 -7.17 19.96
CA GLU A 610 0.38 -6.03 20.12
C GLU A 610 1.16 -4.71 20.11
N LEU A 611 0.51 -3.65 19.66
CA LEU A 611 1.02 -2.28 19.66
C LEU A 611 0.21 -1.43 20.65
N ALA A 612 0.84 -1.05 21.76
CA ALA A 612 0.30 -0.08 22.70
C ALA A 612 0.79 1.33 22.34
N LEU A 613 -0.09 2.32 22.44
CA LEU A 613 0.23 3.73 22.20
C LEU A 613 -0.30 4.57 23.37
N GLN A 614 0.59 5.23 24.09
CA GLN A 614 0.25 6.40 24.89
C GLN A 614 0.31 7.62 23.98
N LEU A 615 -0.73 8.47 23.97
CA LEU A 615 -0.83 9.58 23.02
C LEU A 615 -0.49 10.92 23.69
N SER A 616 -1.14 11.27 24.81
CA SER A 616 -0.85 12.51 25.55
C SER A 616 -0.38 12.16 26.97
N PRO A 617 0.63 12.86 27.54
CA PRO A 617 1.29 14.07 27.01
C PRO A 617 2.38 13.83 25.95
N GLU A 618 2.85 12.59 25.77
CA GLU A 618 3.87 12.21 24.78
C GLU A 618 3.43 10.96 24.01
N LEU A 619 3.78 10.88 22.72
CA LEU A 619 3.57 9.67 21.91
C LEU A 619 4.60 8.61 22.33
N VAL A 620 4.20 7.68 23.19
CA VAL A 620 5.04 6.55 23.58
C VAL A 620 4.45 5.28 22.97
N PRO A 621 4.96 4.85 21.80
CA PRO A 621 4.64 3.53 21.28
C PRO A 621 5.44 2.48 22.05
N SER A 622 4.79 1.36 22.31
CA SER A 622 5.45 0.18 22.86
C SER A 622 4.78 -1.07 22.33
N GLY A 623 5.53 -2.15 22.25
CA GLY A 623 5.02 -3.40 21.73
C GLY A 623 5.99 -4.08 20.78
N LEU A 624 5.91 -5.40 20.77
CA LEU A 624 6.62 -6.26 19.85
C LEU A 624 5.63 -6.75 18.81
N LEU A 625 5.87 -6.45 17.54
CA LEU A 625 5.08 -6.98 16.43
C LEU A 625 5.85 -8.09 15.73
N MET A 626 5.18 -9.20 15.48
CA MET A 626 5.67 -10.28 14.63
C MET A 626 4.99 -10.21 13.27
N PHE A 627 5.73 -10.52 12.22
CA PHE A 627 5.19 -10.58 10.88
C PHE A 627 5.85 -11.67 10.05
N SER A 628 5.22 -12.04 8.95
CA SER A 628 5.77 -12.93 7.93
C SER A 628 5.72 -12.29 6.54
N VAL A 629 6.66 -12.68 5.69
CA VAL A 629 6.74 -12.28 4.28
C VAL A 629 6.81 -13.53 3.39
N GLY A 630 5.95 -13.61 2.38
CA GLY A 630 5.79 -14.72 1.45
C GLY A 630 4.36 -15.28 1.39
N PRO A 631 4.12 -16.37 0.65
CA PRO A 631 2.84 -17.06 0.60
C PRO A 631 2.38 -17.53 1.99
N ALA A 632 1.08 -17.40 2.30
CA ALA A 632 0.53 -17.80 3.60
C ALA A 632 0.86 -19.24 4.05
N PRO A 633 0.74 -20.28 3.19
CA PRO A 633 1.01 -21.65 3.62
C PRO A 633 2.51 -21.97 3.80
N LYS A 634 3.41 -21.18 3.22
CA LYS A 634 4.87 -21.38 3.30
C LYS A 634 5.56 -20.01 3.30
N PRO A 635 5.58 -19.30 4.44
CA PRO A 635 6.28 -18.02 4.55
C PRO A 635 7.75 -18.20 4.22
N LEU A 636 8.39 -17.16 3.68
CA LEU A 636 9.82 -17.16 3.34
C LEU A 636 10.64 -16.51 4.45
N MET A 637 10.11 -15.44 5.04
CA MET A 637 10.76 -14.69 6.11
C MET A 637 9.78 -14.49 7.27
N LEU A 638 10.32 -14.53 8.48
CA LEU A 638 9.69 -14.11 9.72
C LEU A 638 10.44 -12.87 10.22
N GLY A 639 9.71 -11.93 10.79
CA GLY A 639 10.30 -10.73 11.33
C GLY A 639 9.73 -10.35 12.68
N ARG A 640 10.53 -9.61 13.44
CA ARG A 640 10.19 -9.03 14.73
C ARG A 640 10.47 -7.54 14.67
N LEU A 641 9.54 -6.73 15.15
CA LEU A 641 9.62 -5.27 15.14
C LEU A 641 9.36 -4.74 16.54
N THR A 642 10.21 -3.83 16.98
CA THR A 642 9.94 -2.96 18.12
C THR A 642 9.61 -1.59 17.58
N VAL A 643 8.47 -1.03 18.02
CA VAL A 643 8.03 0.29 17.59
C VAL A 643 8.54 1.33 18.59
N ALA A 644 9.10 2.42 18.08
CA ALA A 644 9.62 3.55 18.82
C ALA A 644 9.18 4.86 18.15
N PHE A 645 9.26 5.96 18.90
CA PHE A 645 9.10 7.31 18.36
C PHE A 645 10.46 8.01 18.40
N ALA A 646 10.98 8.40 17.25
CA ALA A 646 12.29 9.03 17.13
C ALA A 646 12.27 10.11 16.06
N ASN A 647 12.87 11.27 16.36
CA ASN A 647 12.99 12.41 15.44
C ASN A 647 11.66 12.87 14.82
N GLY A 648 10.55 12.79 15.57
CA GLY A 648 9.22 13.20 15.08
C GLY A 648 8.55 12.18 14.15
N THR A 649 9.12 10.99 13.97
CA THR A 649 8.54 9.91 13.16
C THR A 649 8.33 8.65 14.00
N LEU A 650 7.25 7.93 13.69
CA LEU A 650 7.07 6.57 14.19
C LEU A 650 8.01 5.65 13.41
N VAL A 651 8.88 4.94 14.11
CA VAL A 651 9.86 4.03 13.51
C VAL A 651 9.66 2.65 14.12
N ALA A 652 9.64 1.61 13.30
CA ALA A 652 9.65 0.23 13.76
C ALA A 652 10.92 -0.45 13.25
N GLN A 653 11.74 -0.97 14.15
CA GLN A 653 13.00 -1.63 13.79
C GLN A 653 13.06 -3.03 14.38
N GLY A 654 13.74 -3.93 13.68
CA GLY A 654 14.10 -5.21 14.24
C GLY A 654 14.74 -6.15 13.23
N THR A 655 14.50 -7.44 13.41
CA THR A 655 15.24 -8.49 12.72
C THR A 655 14.35 -9.25 11.76
N LEU A 656 14.97 -9.76 10.70
CA LEU A 656 14.39 -10.68 9.72
C LEU A 656 15.17 -11.99 9.76
N THR A 657 14.44 -13.10 9.85
CA THR A 657 14.99 -14.47 9.83
C THR A 657 14.23 -15.31 8.82
N PRO A 658 14.88 -16.25 8.10
CA PRO A 658 14.22 -17.22 7.25
C PRO A 658 13.17 -18.03 8.04
N ALA A 659 12.00 -18.24 7.46
CA ALA A 659 10.96 -19.07 8.08
C ALA A 659 11.24 -20.58 7.92
N GLY A 660 12.15 -20.94 7.01
CA GLY A 660 12.58 -22.30 6.69
C GLY A 660 13.77 -22.26 5.74
N ALA A 661 14.11 -23.41 5.14
CA ALA A 661 15.18 -23.47 4.15
C ALA A 661 14.82 -22.63 2.92
N ILE A 662 15.55 -21.54 2.70
CA ILE A 662 15.48 -20.81 1.45
C ILE A 662 16.22 -21.67 0.42
N PRO A 663 15.66 -21.95 -0.76
CA PRO A 663 16.31 -22.81 -1.74
C PRO A 663 17.71 -22.28 -2.03
N GLY A 664 18.73 -23.13 -1.81
CA GLY A 664 20.11 -22.77 -2.09
C GLY A 664 20.78 -21.89 -1.03
N ILE A 665 20.16 -21.59 0.12
CA ILE A 665 20.70 -20.74 1.20
C ILE A 665 20.53 -21.44 2.55
N LYS A 666 21.63 -21.59 3.32
CA LYS A 666 21.62 -22.32 4.62
C LYS A 666 21.13 -21.49 5.81
N ALA A 667 21.59 -20.26 5.92
CA ALA A 667 21.23 -19.33 6.98
C ALA A 667 21.39 -17.91 6.46
N ALA A 668 20.55 -17.02 6.92
CA ALA A 668 20.62 -15.62 6.57
C ALA A 668 19.96 -14.80 7.67
N GLU A 669 20.52 -13.64 8.01
CA GLU A 669 19.92 -12.72 8.96
C GLU A 669 19.85 -11.35 8.32
N GLY A 670 18.80 -10.62 8.64
CA GLY A 670 18.54 -9.32 8.07
C GLY A 670 18.00 -8.34 9.09
N LEU A 671 18.03 -7.08 8.71
CA LEU A 671 17.39 -6.01 9.45
C LEU A 671 16.15 -5.57 8.69
N VAL A 672 15.12 -5.23 9.44
CA VAL A 672 13.92 -4.56 8.94
C VAL A 672 13.76 -3.24 9.67
N GLU A 673 13.38 -2.23 8.90
CA GLU A 673 13.01 -0.93 9.38
C GLU A 673 11.76 -0.47 8.65
N TRP A 674 10.81 0.06 9.38
CA TRP A 674 9.72 0.86 8.86
C TRP A 674 9.79 2.25 9.48
N SER A 675 9.54 3.28 8.68
CA SER A 675 9.36 4.64 9.17
C SER A 675 8.12 5.25 8.52
N SER A 676 7.41 6.08 9.27
CA SER A 676 6.28 6.85 8.75
C SER A 676 6.65 7.79 7.60
N ALA A 677 7.94 8.11 7.42
CA ALA A 677 8.43 8.98 6.34
C ALA A 677 8.86 8.18 5.09
N SER A 678 9.57 7.06 5.25
CA SER A 678 10.18 6.32 4.15
C SER A 678 9.52 4.96 3.85
N GLY A 679 8.50 4.59 4.62
CA GLY A 679 7.82 3.30 4.49
C GLY A 679 8.67 2.13 4.97
N TRP A 680 8.35 0.94 4.46
CA TRP A 680 9.03 -0.31 4.77
C TRP A 680 10.36 -0.43 4.04
N SER A 681 11.36 -0.95 4.74
CA SER A 681 12.61 -1.41 4.17
C SER A 681 13.11 -2.62 4.95
N GLY A 682 13.60 -3.63 4.27
CA GLY A 682 14.16 -4.79 4.92
C GLY A 682 15.04 -5.54 3.94
N LYS A 683 16.14 -6.09 4.43
CA LYS A 683 16.98 -6.96 3.61
C LYS A 683 17.64 -8.01 4.47
N ILE A 684 17.72 -9.21 3.89
CA ILE A 684 18.49 -10.34 4.35
C ILE A 684 19.58 -10.58 3.30
N THR A 685 20.82 -10.75 3.75
CA THR A 685 21.92 -11.15 2.88
C THR A 685 22.37 -12.55 3.28
N ALA A 686 22.52 -13.43 2.29
CA ALA A 686 22.97 -14.80 2.45
C ALA A 686 24.32 -14.97 1.76
N SER A 687 25.29 -15.51 2.50
CA SER A 687 26.66 -15.73 2.02
C SER A 687 27.04 -17.21 1.84
N THR A 688 26.12 -18.13 2.16
CA THR A 688 26.40 -19.59 2.16
C THR A 688 25.31 -20.37 1.45
N ALA A 689 25.70 -21.29 0.55
CA ALA A 689 24.77 -22.08 -0.23
C ALA A 689 24.53 -23.50 0.34
N SER A 690 23.34 -24.06 0.10
CA SER A 690 23.07 -25.50 0.33
C SER A 690 23.43 -26.40 -0.86
N ILE A 691 23.68 -25.81 -2.04
CA ILE A 691 24.15 -26.54 -3.21
C ILE A 691 25.62 -26.98 -2.99
N PRO A 692 25.98 -28.27 -3.23
CA PRO A 692 27.36 -28.74 -3.09
C PRO A 692 28.36 -27.90 -3.88
N ALA A 693 29.55 -27.64 -3.31
CA ALA A 693 30.65 -26.88 -3.93
C ALA A 693 30.20 -25.55 -4.58
N SER A 694 29.38 -24.77 -3.86
CA SER A 694 28.77 -23.54 -4.38
C SER A 694 28.90 -22.37 -3.41
N ASP A 695 29.12 -21.18 -3.96
CA ASP A 695 29.11 -19.91 -3.22
C ASP A 695 27.80 -19.17 -3.47
N ALA A 696 27.23 -18.56 -2.44
CA ALA A 696 26.04 -17.72 -2.57
C ALA A 696 26.39 -16.29 -2.13
N ASN A 697 26.01 -15.31 -2.94
CA ASN A 697 25.93 -13.93 -2.52
C ASN A 697 24.57 -13.41 -2.99
N VAL A 698 23.55 -13.64 -2.18
CA VAL A 698 22.15 -13.36 -2.53
C VAL A 698 21.58 -12.40 -1.49
N THR A 699 21.00 -11.30 -1.95
CA THR A 699 20.25 -10.37 -1.10
C THR A 699 18.78 -10.47 -1.45
N ILE A 700 17.95 -10.72 -0.44
CA ILE A 700 16.50 -10.75 -0.56
C ILE A 700 15.98 -9.63 0.32
N GLY A 701 15.14 -8.77 -0.23
CA GLY A 701 14.63 -7.63 0.53
C GLY A 701 13.31 -7.13 0.03
N PHE A 702 12.84 -6.08 0.68
CA PHE A 702 11.69 -5.31 0.27
C PHE A 702 11.93 -3.85 0.62
N ARG A 703 11.33 -2.96 -0.15
CA ARG A 703 11.36 -1.52 0.10
C ARG A 703 10.03 -0.89 -0.29
N THR A 704 9.79 0.32 0.18
CA THR A 704 8.69 1.14 -0.31
C THR A 704 9.23 2.08 -1.37
N GLN A 705 8.72 1.96 -2.60
CA GLN A 705 8.97 2.90 -3.69
C GLN A 705 7.62 3.50 -4.13
N ASP A 706 7.54 4.82 -4.18
CA ASP A 706 6.32 5.56 -4.56
C ASP A 706 5.07 5.14 -3.77
N GLY A 707 5.25 4.86 -2.48
CA GLY A 707 4.18 4.39 -1.58
C GLY A 707 3.73 2.95 -1.79
N ARG A 708 4.39 2.19 -2.68
CA ARG A 708 4.12 0.77 -2.93
C ARG A 708 5.20 -0.12 -2.33
N PHE A 709 4.77 -1.23 -1.74
CA PHE A 709 5.66 -2.28 -1.24
C PHE A 709 6.25 -3.07 -2.43
N ASP A 710 7.57 -3.04 -2.57
CA ASP A 710 8.35 -3.61 -3.68
C ASP A 710 9.34 -4.67 -3.14
N PRO A 711 9.02 -5.98 -3.24
CA PRO A 711 9.94 -7.05 -2.91
C PRO A 711 10.95 -7.29 -4.05
N TYR A 712 12.22 -7.50 -3.70
CA TYR A 712 13.29 -7.74 -4.65
C TYR A 712 14.23 -8.86 -4.20
N ALA A 713 14.90 -9.46 -5.17
CA ALA A 713 16.03 -10.35 -4.95
C ALA A 713 17.14 -9.99 -5.93
N ASP A 714 18.38 -9.99 -5.45
CA ASP A 714 19.57 -9.65 -6.21
C ASP A 714 20.74 -10.58 -5.84
N GLY A 715 21.73 -10.64 -6.70
CA GLY A 715 22.89 -11.51 -6.57
C GLY A 715 22.70 -12.88 -7.22
N ALA A 716 23.58 -13.82 -6.89
CA ALA A 716 23.62 -15.12 -7.55
C ALA A 716 24.16 -16.24 -6.66
N VAL A 717 23.80 -17.47 -7.03
CA VAL A 717 24.44 -18.69 -6.55
C VAL A 717 25.35 -19.21 -7.66
N THR A 718 26.63 -19.43 -7.36
CA THR A 718 27.60 -19.96 -8.31
C THR A 718 27.89 -21.41 -7.97
N THR A 719 27.75 -22.31 -8.93
CA THR A 719 27.97 -23.76 -8.78
C THR A 719 28.70 -24.33 -10.00
N LYS A 720 29.01 -25.63 -10.00
CA LYS A 720 29.61 -26.33 -11.14
C LYS A 720 28.69 -27.38 -11.72
N VAL A 721 28.73 -27.56 -13.04
CA VAL A 721 28.11 -28.65 -13.80
C VAL A 721 29.21 -29.30 -14.65
N ARG A 722 29.63 -30.52 -14.29
CA ARG A 722 30.76 -31.24 -14.93
C ARG A 722 31.99 -30.36 -15.17
N GLY A 723 32.38 -29.58 -14.16
CA GLY A 723 33.54 -28.69 -14.20
C GLY A 723 33.28 -27.29 -14.79
N ALA A 724 32.21 -27.09 -15.55
CA ALA A 724 31.81 -25.77 -16.05
C ALA A 724 31.13 -24.94 -14.95
N THR A 725 31.44 -23.65 -14.88
CA THR A 725 30.88 -22.73 -13.87
C THR A 725 29.50 -22.25 -14.32
N LEU A 726 28.50 -22.46 -13.47
CA LEU A 726 27.12 -22.02 -13.66
C LEU A 726 26.79 -20.93 -12.63
N VAL A 727 26.42 -19.74 -13.13
CA VAL A 727 25.93 -18.63 -12.31
C VAL A 727 24.41 -18.59 -12.39
N LEU A 728 23.76 -18.77 -11.25
CA LEU A 728 22.30 -18.78 -11.09
C LEU A 728 21.87 -17.46 -10.44
N GLY A 729 21.44 -16.50 -11.25
CA GLY A 729 20.92 -15.21 -10.78
C GLY A 729 19.62 -15.37 -10.00
N ALA A 730 19.57 -14.74 -8.83
CA ALA A 730 18.39 -14.70 -7.98
C ALA A 730 17.36 -13.73 -8.55
N ARG A 731 16.09 -14.13 -8.56
CA ARG A 731 14.99 -13.27 -9.00
C ARG A 731 13.74 -13.53 -8.17
N TRP A 732 13.04 -12.45 -7.83
CA TRP A 732 11.71 -12.51 -7.24
C TRP A 732 10.65 -12.50 -8.34
N ASP A 733 9.75 -13.49 -8.37
CA ASP A 733 8.69 -13.60 -9.38
C ASP A 733 7.31 -13.11 -8.92
N GLY A 734 7.24 -12.53 -7.72
CA GLY A 734 6.02 -12.04 -7.09
C GLY A 734 5.40 -13.04 -6.09
N GLN A 735 5.69 -14.33 -6.21
CA GLN A 735 5.21 -15.38 -5.32
C GLN A 735 6.35 -16.03 -4.52
N GLY A 736 7.56 -16.05 -5.06
CA GLY A 736 8.73 -16.57 -4.36
C GLY A 736 10.06 -16.24 -5.03
N LEU A 737 11.11 -16.86 -4.47
CA LEU A 737 12.48 -16.76 -4.95
C LEU A 737 12.75 -17.87 -5.96
N GLY A 738 13.17 -17.48 -7.16
CA GLY A 738 13.65 -18.40 -8.19
C GLY A 738 15.09 -18.07 -8.58
N TYR A 739 15.83 -19.09 -9.01
CA TYR A 739 17.16 -18.91 -9.58
C TYR A 739 17.17 -19.34 -11.03
N ARG A 740 17.80 -18.55 -11.90
CA ARG A 740 17.97 -18.87 -13.31
C ARG A 740 19.38 -18.60 -13.78
N GLY A 741 19.86 -19.42 -14.70
CA GLY A 741 21.17 -19.24 -15.28
C GLY A 741 21.35 -20.10 -16.53
N SER A 742 22.49 -19.92 -17.15
CA SER A 742 22.94 -20.71 -18.28
C SER A 742 24.40 -21.11 -18.12
N VAL A 743 24.77 -22.24 -18.71
CA VAL A 743 26.13 -22.76 -18.71
C VAL A 743 26.37 -23.54 -19.98
N THR A 744 27.56 -23.38 -20.56
CA THR A 744 28.03 -24.23 -21.65
C THR A 744 28.76 -25.43 -21.08
N VAL A 745 28.36 -26.64 -21.47
CA VAL A 745 29.01 -27.89 -21.06
C VAL A 745 29.59 -28.58 -22.29
N LEU A 746 30.85 -29.00 -22.19
CA LEU A 746 31.53 -29.79 -23.22
C LEU A 746 31.34 -31.28 -22.94
N LYS A 747 31.11 -32.06 -24.00
CA LYS A 747 30.92 -33.52 -23.96
C LYS A 747 29.90 -33.99 -22.90
N PRO A 748 28.68 -33.42 -22.84
CA PRO A 748 27.66 -33.81 -21.85
C PRO A 748 27.12 -35.24 -22.04
N LEU A 749 27.14 -35.76 -23.27
CA LEU A 749 26.71 -37.10 -23.66
C LEU A 749 27.67 -37.60 -24.76
N PRO A 750 27.82 -38.92 -24.98
CA PRO A 750 28.73 -39.46 -25.99
C PRO A 750 28.55 -38.90 -27.41
N LEU A 751 27.31 -38.60 -27.79
CA LEU A 751 26.94 -38.08 -29.13
C LEU A 751 26.92 -36.55 -29.24
N VAL A 752 27.21 -35.82 -28.15
CA VAL A 752 27.10 -34.36 -28.08
C VAL A 752 28.46 -33.77 -27.76
N ASP A 753 29.01 -32.94 -28.65
CA ASP A 753 30.31 -32.29 -28.43
C ASP A 753 30.24 -31.13 -27.44
N LYS A 754 29.16 -30.33 -27.54
CA LYS A 754 28.90 -29.15 -26.70
C LYS A 754 27.40 -28.91 -26.65
N VAL A 755 26.93 -28.40 -25.52
CA VAL A 755 25.56 -27.88 -25.37
C VAL A 755 25.54 -26.63 -24.50
N ASP A 756 24.74 -25.65 -24.88
CA ASP A 756 24.42 -24.50 -24.04
C ASP A 756 23.12 -24.81 -23.28
N LEU A 757 23.24 -25.01 -21.97
CA LEU A 757 22.12 -25.34 -21.10
C LEU A 757 21.63 -24.07 -20.42
N SER A 758 20.31 -23.96 -20.28
CA SER A 758 19.68 -22.94 -19.45
C SER A 758 18.64 -23.60 -18.56
N GLY A 759 18.39 -23.02 -17.40
CA GLY A 759 17.38 -23.57 -16.53
C GLY A 759 17.29 -22.90 -15.18
N ARG A 760 16.79 -23.66 -14.22
CA ARG A 760 16.41 -23.14 -12.91
C ARG A 760 16.82 -24.08 -11.79
N TYR A 761 17.00 -23.48 -10.61
CA TYR A 761 17.16 -24.20 -9.36
C TYR A 761 16.02 -23.82 -8.41
N ASN A 762 15.46 -24.83 -7.74
CA ASN A 762 14.40 -24.70 -6.74
C ASN A 762 14.47 -25.85 -5.72
N ASP A 763 13.46 -25.97 -4.87
CA ASP A 763 13.30 -26.98 -3.82
C ASP A 763 13.43 -28.44 -4.33
N ARG A 764 13.27 -28.70 -5.63
CA ARG A 764 13.35 -30.06 -6.23
C ARG A 764 14.72 -30.38 -6.83
N GLY A 765 15.65 -29.43 -6.86
CA GLY A 765 16.97 -29.59 -7.45
C GLY A 765 17.27 -28.62 -8.60
N LEU A 766 18.40 -28.84 -9.28
CA LEU A 766 18.85 -28.09 -10.44
C LEU A 766 18.41 -28.81 -11.72
N PHE A 767 17.66 -28.10 -12.56
CA PHE A 767 17.16 -28.62 -13.83
C PHE A 767 17.59 -27.67 -14.95
N LEU A 768 18.39 -28.18 -15.87
CA LEU A 768 18.86 -27.44 -17.04
C LEU A 768 18.51 -28.20 -18.31
N GLN A 769 18.25 -27.45 -19.38
CA GLN A 769 17.96 -28.01 -20.70
C GLN A 769 18.59 -27.16 -21.81
N GLY A 770 18.94 -27.80 -22.90
CA GLY A 770 19.49 -27.15 -24.09
C GLY A 770 19.35 -28.02 -25.32
N ALA A 771 19.31 -27.40 -26.49
CA ALA A 771 19.34 -28.13 -27.75
C ALA A 771 20.79 -28.30 -28.21
N ALA A 772 21.13 -29.49 -28.71
CA ALA A 772 22.42 -29.80 -29.29
C ALA A 772 22.25 -30.48 -30.64
N ALA A 773 23.11 -30.13 -31.60
CA ALA A 773 23.19 -30.87 -32.86
C ALA A 773 23.90 -32.21 -32.61
N VAL A 774 23.34 -33.28 -33.17
CA VAL A 774 23.91 -34.63 -33.10
C VAL A 774 23.89 -35.30 -34.47
N VAL A 775 24.82 -36.22 -34.68
CA VAL A 775 24.78 -37.13 -35.84
C VAL A 775 24.61 -38.54 -35.30
N TRP A 776 23.47 -39.16 -35.63
CA TRP A 776 23.16 -40.54 -35.24
C TRP A 776 23.01 -41.39 -36.51
N ASN A 777 23.83 -42.44 -36.64
CA ASN A 777 23.86 -43.31 -37.83
C ASN A 777 23.84 -42.54 -39.17
N ASN A 778 24.80 -41.63 -39.36
CA ASN A 778 24.93 -40.76 -40.54
C ASN A 778 23.75 -39.82 -40.82
N THR A 779 22.84 -39.65 -39.85
CA THR A 779 21.70 -38.73 -39.96
C THR A 779 21.85 -37.59 -38.98
N ALA A 780 21.81 -36.35 -39.48
CA ALA A 780 21.80 -35.16 -38.64
C ALA A 780 20.44 -35.02 -37.92
N ALA A 781 20.48 -34.80 -36.61
CA ALA A 781 19.30 -34.58 -35.79
C ALA A 781 19.57 -33.51 -34.71
N SER A 782 18.49 -32.97 -34.14
CA SER A 782 18.56 -32.10 -32.96
C SER A 782 18.18 -32.91 -31.72
N MET A 783 19.02 -32.86 -30.70
CA MET A 783 18.81 -33.51 -29.41
C MET A 783 18.52 -32.46 -28.35
N THR A 784 17.42 -32.62 -27.63
CA THR A 784 17.18 -31.92 -26.36
C THR A 784 17.96 -32.65 -25.28
N VAL A 785 18.98 -31.98 -24.73
CA VAL A 785 19.78 -32.47 -23.61
C VAL A 785 19.23 -31.90 -22.32
N VAL A 786 19.00 -32.76 -21.33
CA VAL A 786 18.50 -32.39 -20.01
C VAL A 786 19.52 -32.83 -18.95
N TYR A 787 19.86 -31.91 -18.07
CA TYR A 787 20.66 -32.17 -16.87
C TYR A 787 19.79 -32.01 -15.63
N THR A 788 19.79 -33.01 -14.76
CA THR A 788 19.07 -32.99 -13.48
C THR A 788 20.01 -33.33 -12.33
N ARG A 789 20.08 -32.46 -11.32
CA ARG A 789 20.81 -32.71 -10.08
C ARG A 789 19.87 -32.54 -8.88
N LYS A 790 19.67 -33.62 -8.13
CA LYS A 790 18.88 -33.65 -6.88
C LYS A 790 19.82 -33.65 -5.67
N GLU A 791 19.29 -33.40 -4.48
CA GLU A 791 20.10 -33.35 -3.25
C GLU A 791 20.74 -34.71 -2.91
N GLU A 792 20.06 -35.81 -3.25
CA GLU A 792 20.52 -37.20 -3.08
C GLU A 792 21.59 -37.63 -4.10
N ASP A 793 21.76 -36.88 -5.20
CA ASP A 793 22.69 -37.17 -6.29
C ASP A 793 23.57 -35.94 -6.56
N PRO A 794 24.70 -35.79 -5.84
CA PRO A 794 25.50 -34.57 -5.85
C PRO A 794 26.20 -34.28 -7.18
N GLU A 795 26.35 -35.26 -8.06
CA GLU A 795 26.92 -35.04 -9.40
C GLU A 795 25.85 -34.67 -10.44
N GLY A 796 24.64 -35.19 -10.31
CA GLY A 796 23.56 -35.04 -11.29
C GLY A 796 23.83 -35.79 -12.58
N LYS A 797 22.78 -35.99 -13.39
CA LYS A 797 22.82 -36.85 -14.57
C LYS A 797 22.35 -36.15 -15.83
N PHE A 798 22.96 -36.51 -16.95
CA PHE A 798 22.52 -36.12 -18.29
C PHE A 798 21.56 -37.14 -18.90
N SER A 799 20.65 -36.64 -19.73
CA SER A 799 19.80 -37.44 -20.60
C SER A 799 19.53 -36.67 -21.89
N GLY A 800 19.20 -37.38 -22.97
CA GLY A 800 18.97 -36.79 -24.28
C GLY A 800 17.67 -37.31 -24.90
N GLN A 801 16.98 -36.47 -25.67
CA GLN A 801 15.87 -36.88 -26.52
C GLN A 801 16.05 -36.28 -27.91
N ALA A 802 16.02 -37.10 -28.95
CA ALA A 802 16.20 -36.66 -30.34
C ALA A 802 15.18 -37.32 -31.26
N THR A 803 14.57 -36.53 -32.14
CA THR A 803 13.76 -37.06 -33.24
C THR A 803 14.65 -37.19 -34.47
N VAL A 804 14.75 -38.40 -35.02
CA VAL A 804 15.58 -38.71 -36.18
C VAL A 804 14.69 -39.01 -37.38
N ALA A 805 14.94 -38.32 -38.49
CA ALA A 805 14.30 -38.63 -39.76
C ALA A 805 14.95 -39.86 -40.41
N VAL A 806 14.14 -40.86 -40.73
CA VAL A 806 14.56 -42.01 -41.54
C VAL A 806 14.25 -41.68 -42.99
N LYS A 807 15.25 -41.72 -43.88
CA LYS A 807 15.04 -41.51 -45.31
C LYS A 807 15.95 -42.41 -46.13
N THR A 808 15.35 -43.33 -46.89
CA THR A 808 16.02 -44.29 -47.76
C THR A 808 15.30 -44.36 -49.12
N SER A 809 15.79 -45.17 -50.05
CA SER A 809 15.17 -45.34 -51.38
C SER A 809 13.80 -46.03 -51.37
N LYS A 810 13.46 -46.76 -50.30
CA LYS A 810 12.19 -47.50 -50.16
C LYS A 810 11.42 -47.19 -48.89
N ALA A 811 11.98 -46.41 -47.98
CA ALA A 811 11.40 -46.16 -46.67
C ALA A 811 11.68 -44.74 -46.18
N ASP A 812 10.68 -44.08 -45.62
CA ASP A 812 10.82 -42.77 -44.96
C ASP A 812 9.88 -42.63 -43.77
N GLY A 813 10.31 -41.88 -42.75
CA GLY A 813 9.60 -41.77 -41.49
C GLY A 813 10.38 -41.03 -40.41
N THR A 814 9.92 -41.13 -39.16
CA THR A 814 10.56 -40.48 -38.00
C THR A 814 10.59 -41.42 -36.80
N VAL A 815 11.70 -41.39 -36.06
CA VAL A 815 11.88 -42.15 -34.81
C VAL A 815 12.31 -41.21 -33.69
N ASP A 816 11.55 -41.20 -32.60
CA ASP A 816 11.88 -40.47 -31.38
C ASP A 816 12.73 -41.35 -30.48
N LEU A 817 14.00 -40.96 -30.27
CA LEU A 817 14.98 -41.68 -29.49
C LEU A 817 15.24 -40.94 -28.17
N SER A 818 15.22 -41.67 -27.07
CA SER A 818 15.69 -41.24 -25.76
C SER A 818 17.06 -41.86 -25.48
N PHE A 819 17.94 -41.12 -24.81
CA PHE A 819 19.31 -41.49 -24.47
C PHE A 819 19.54 -41.28 -22.97
N ASP A 820 20.24 -42.21 -22.33
CA ASP A 820 20.79 -42.00 -20.98
C ASP A 820 22.25 -41.51 -21.03
N GLU A 821 22.84 -41.30 -19.84
CA GLU A 821 24.18 -40.74 -19.69
C GLU A 821 25.28 -41.64 -20.26
N GLU A 822 25.07 -42.95 -20.25
CA GLU A 822 25.97 -43.94 -20.85
C GLU A 822 25.79 -44.04 -22.38
N GLY A 823 24.82 -43.35 -22.95
CA GLY A 823 24.50 -43.36 -24.39
C GLY A 823 23.64 -44.55 -24.83
N ARG A 824 23.03 -45.30 -23.91
CA ARG A 824 22.03 -46.33 -24.25
C ARG A 824 20.75 -45.62 -24.70
N TYR A 825 20.07 -46.18 -25.70
CA TYR A 825 18.92 -45.54 -26.32
C TYR A 825 17.72 -46.47 -26.52
N TRP A 826 16.52 -45.89 -26.52
CA TRP A 826 15.24 -46.56 -26.81
C TRP A 826 14.28 -45.55 -27.43
N GLY A 827 13.24 -46.01 -28.12
CA GLY A 827 12.40 -45.08 -28.86
C GLY A 827 11.21 -45.69 -29.58
N LYS A 828 10.34 -44.83 -30.11
CA LYS A 828 9.21 -45.23 -30.96
C LYS A 828 9.15 -44.33 -32.19
N GLY A 829 8.59 -44.84 -33.27
CA GLY A 829 8.51 -44.12 -34.53
C GLY A 829 7.55 -44.76 -35.51
N SER A 830 7.49 -44.17 -36.69
CA SER A 830 6.75 -44.72 -37.82
C SER A 830 7.58 -44.61 -39.09
N VAL A 831 7.49 -45.63 -39.95
CA VAL A 831 8.21 -45.71 -41.21
C VAL A 831 7.24 -46.16 -42.29
N GLY A 832 7.01 -45.30 -43.28
CA GLY A 832 6.31 -45.64 -44.51
C GLY A 832 7.23 -46.43 -45.44
N TYR A 833 6.84 -47.64 -45.83
CA TYR A 833 7.64 -48.54 -46.66
C TYR A 833 6.95 -48.77 -48.01
N GLN A 834 7.64 -48.51 -49.11
CA GLN A 834 7.10 -48.68 -50.47
C GLN A 834 7.21 -50.14 -50.91
N VAL A 835 6.07 -50.86 -50.96
CA VAL A 835 6.01 -52.28 -51.34
C VAL A 835 5.79 -52.44 -52.84
N THR A 836 4.85 -51.69 -53.42
CA THR A 836 4.60 -51.58 -54.87
C THR A 836 4.36 -50.10 -55.22
N PRO A 837 4.36 -49.65 -56.49
CA PRO A 837 4.10 -48.25 -56.83
C PRO A 837 2.78 -47.68 -56.30
N THR A 838 1.79 -48.53 -56.02
CA THR A 838 0.46 -48.16 -55.51
C THR A 838 0.22 -48.51 -54.05
N LEU A 839 1.15 -49.23 -53.39
CA LEU A 839 1.00 -49.72 -52.02
C LEU A 839 2.18 -49.30 -51.15
N ARG A 840 1.89 -48.43 -50.16
CA ARG A 840 2.86 -47.89 -49.21
C ARG A 840 2.32 -47.97 -47.77
N PRO A 841 2.43 -49.12 -47.08
CA PRO A 841 2.05 -49.23 -45.68
C PRO A 841 2.93 -48.35 -44.78
N VAL A 842 2.32 -47.77 -43.75
CA VAL A 842 3.02 -47.12 -42.64
C VAL A 842 3.14 -48.12 -41.50
N LEU A 843 4.36 -48.44 -41.11
CA LEU A 843 4.68 -49.37 -40.04
C LEU A 843 5.06 -48.59 -38.77
N GLY A 844 4.47 -48.93 -37.64
CA GLY A 844 4.95 -48.51 -36.33
C GLY A 844 6.23 -49.27 -35.98
N VAL A 845 7.22 -48.55 -35.45
CA VAL A 845 8.53 -49.07 -35.04
C VAL A 845 8.74 -48.77 -33.56
N GLU A 846 9.08 -49.78 -32.76
CA GLU A 846 9.47 -49.60 -31.37
C GLU A 846 10.84 -50.24 -31.11
N LEU A 847 11.78 -49.44 -30.60
CA LEU A 847 13.09 -49.87 -30.13
C LEU A 847 13.08 -49.95 -28.60
N THR A 848 13.24 -51.15 -28.05
CA THR A 848 13.29 -51.35 -26.58
C THR A 848 14.69 -51.07 -26.02
N LYS A 849 14.80 -50.94 -24.69
CA LYS A 849 16.09 -50.72 -23.99
C LYS A 849 17.07 -51.89 -24.17
N GLU A 850 16.56 -53.07 -24.46
CA GLU A 850 17.32 -54.29 -24.76
C GLU A 850 17.74 -54.39 -26.24
N ARG A 851 17.57 -53.31 -27.02
CA ARG A 851 17.88 -53.22 -28.46
C ARG A 851 17.00 -54.12 -29.35
N ARG A 852 15.78 -54.46 -28.92
CA ARG A 852 14.82 -55.20 -29.75
C ARG A 852 14.03 -54.25 -30.63
N VAL A 853 13.72 -54.68 -31.86
CA VAL A 853 12.93 -53.92 -32.84
C VAL A 853 11.58 -54.62 -33.05
N LYS A 854 10.48 -53.94 -32.73
CA LYS A 854 9.10 -54.39 -32.99
C LYS A 854 8.50 -53.61 -34.17
N LEU A 855 7.88 -54.31 -35.13
CA LEU A 855 7.17 -53.73 -36.27
C LEU A 855 5.66 -54.04 -36.22
N THR A 856 4.81 -53.04 -36.43
CA THR A 856 3.33 -53.17 -36.44
C THR A 856 2.71 -52.46 -37.64
N GLY A 857 1.71 -53.04 -38.33
CA GLY A 857 1.07 -52.39 -39.49
C GLY A 857 -0.43 -52.71 -39.64
N GLN A 858 -1.19 -51.73 -40.18
CA GLN A 858 -2.61 -51.84 -40.52
C GLN A 858 -2.87 -51.27 -41.93
N VAL A 859 -3.63 -51.97 -42.77
CA VAL A 859 -4.01 -51.52 -44.12
C VAL A 859 -5.52 -51.71 -44.31
N ALA A 860 -6.25 -50.62 -44.56
CA ALA A 860 -7.69 -50.63 -44.86
C ALA A 860 -7.93 -50.36 -46.36
N LEU A 861 -8.80 -51.13 -47.00
CA LEU A 861 -9.20 -50.95 -48.39
C LEU A 861 -10.63 -50.37 -48.47
N GLY A 862 -10.90 -49.53 -49.48
CA GLY A 862 -12.24 -49.01 -49.77
C GLY A 862 -13.19 -50.08 -50.35
N ASP A 863 -14.46 -49.71 -50.57
CA ASP A 863 -15.47 -50.61 -51.15
C ASP A 863 -15.11 -51.02 -52.59
N ILE A 864 -15.06 -52.34 -52.85
CA ILE A 864 -14.67 -52.90 -54.15
C ILE A 864 -15.89 -53.57 -54.81
N PRO A 865 -16.47 -52.99 -55.88
CA PRO A 865 -17.53 -53.66 -56.63
C PRO A 865 -16.95 -54.82 -57.44
N LEU A 866 -17.50 -56.02 -57.26
CA LEU A 866 -17.05 -57.27 -57.90
C LEU A 866 -17.88 -57.64 -59.14
N THR A 867 -19.12 -57.13 -59.29
CA THR A 867 -19.99 -57.36 -60.47
C THR A 867 -20.70 -56.09 -60.95
N LYS A 868 -21.65 -56.19 -61.91
CA LYS A 868 -22.55 -55.09 -62.35
C LYS A 868 -24.00 -55.37 -61.88
N MET A 869 -24.87 -54.34 -61.86
CA MET A 869 -26.30 -54.48 -61.54
C MET A 869 -27.10 -55.12 -62.69
N TRP A 870 -28.15 -55.89 -62.39
CA TRP A 870 -29.05 -56.58 -63.33
C TRP A 870 -30.47 -56.03 -63.23
N PRO A 871 -31.28 -55.94 -64.32
CA PRO A 871 -31.00 -56.38 -65.70
C PRO A 871 -30.17 -55.41 -66.55
N SER A 872 -29.96 -54.18 -66.07
CA SER A 872 -29.07 -53.19 -66.70
C SER A 872 -28.18 -52.53 -65.64
N PRO A 873 -27.10 -51.82 -66.02
CA PRO A 873 -26.26 -51.06 -65.09
C PRO A 873 -27.04 -50.07 -64.20
N GLU A 874 -28.23 -49.64 -64.61
CA GLU A 874 -29.13 -48.72 -63.88
C GLU A 874 -30.42 -49.42 -63.35
N GLY A 875 -30.54 -50.75 -63.51
CA GLY A 875 -31.78 -51.50 -63.24
C GLY A 875 -32.80 -51.46 -64.39
N GLY A 876 -33.97 -52.07 -64.20
CA GLY A 876 -35.10 -52.07 -65.15
C GLY A 876 -36.22 -51.10 -64.73
N LYS A 877 -36.91 -50.48 -65.70
CA LYS A 877 -38.07 -49.61 -65.48
C LYS A 877 -39.24 -50.01 -66.40
N VAL A 878 -40.46 -50.05 -65.86
CA VAL A 878 -41.71 -50.43 -66.53
C VAL A 878 -42.76 -49.34 -66.28
N PRO A 879 -43.10 -48.49 -67.26
CA PRO A 879 -44.14 -47.48 -67.09
C PRO A 879 -45.54 -48.13 -67.04
N ILE A 880 -46.33 -47.82 -66.02
CA ILE A 880 -47.72 -48.30 -65.85
C ILE A 880 -48.71 -47.33 -66.51
N ILE A 881 -48.63 -46.03 -66.18
CA ILE A 881 -49.46 -44.96 -66.76
C ILE A 881 -48.54 -43.95 -67.44
N LYS A 882 -48.66 -43.83 -68.77
CA LYS A 882 -47.89 -42.89 -69.57
C LYS A 882 -48.56 -41.52 -69.58
N GLY A 883 -48.07 -40.61 -68.72
CA GLY A 883 -48.29 -39.15 -68.78
C GLY A 883 -49.65 -38.67 -69.31
N VAL A 884 -50.74 -38.93 -68.58
CA VAL A 884 -52.08 -38.45 -68.95
C VAL A 884 -52.25 -37.02 -68.47
N GLY A 885 -52.71 -36.09 -69.31
CA GLY A 885 -52.92 -34.70 -68.92
C GLY A 885 -54.12 -34.02 -69.55
N VAL A 886 -54.77 -33.15 -68.79
CA VAL A 886 -55.95 -32.37 -69.19
C VAL A 886 -55.60 -30.89 -69.16
N LYS A 887 -55.75 -30.20 -70.29
CA LYS A 887 -55.51 -28.76 -70.45
C LYS A 887 -56.84 -28.03 -70.59
N PHE A 888 -57.05 -26.94 -69.85
CA PHE A 888 -58.27 -26.16 -69.83
C PHE A 888 -57.97 -24.65 -69.98
N PRO A 889 -58.76 -23.90 -70.77
CA PRO A 889 -58.49 -22.48 -71.02
C PRO A 889 -58.90 -21.56 -69.86
N ILE A 890 -58.19 -20.44 -69.70
CA ILE A 890 -58.47 -19.35 -68.76
C ILE A 890 -58.68 -18.06 -69.59
N PRO A 891 -59.85 -17.38 -69.52
CA PRO A 891 -60.14 -16.20 -70.35
C PRO A 891 -59.21 -14.99 -70.09
N THR A 892 -58.74 -14.30 -71.13
CA THR A 892 -57.85 -13.12 -71.02
C THR A 892 -58.32 -11.92 -71.87
N PRO A 893 -58.06 -10.66 -71.45
CA PRO A 893 -58.57 -9.45 -72.13
C PRO A 893 -57.78 -9.00 -73.37
N VAL A 894 -56.65 -9.62 -73.71
CA VAL A 894 -55.81 -9.26 -74.86
C VAL A 894 -56.07 -10.21 -76.05
N PRO A 895 -56.55 -9.73 -77.21
CA PRO A 895 -56.72 -10.55 -78.41
C PRO A 895 -55.37 -11.15 -78.86
N ALA A 896 -55.34 -12.45 -79.15
CA ALA A 896 -54.19 -13.28 -79.56
C ALA A 896 -53.28 -13.88 -78.46
N VAL A 897 -53.55 -13.64 -77.17
CA VAL A 897 -52.93 -14.36 -76.04
C VAL A 897 -53.98 -15.25 -75.37
N THR A 898 -53.64 -16.48 -75.00
CA THR A 898 -54.53 -17.43 -74.31
C THR A 898 -53.85 -17.92 -73.03
N ALA A 899 -54.49 -17.74 -71.88
CA ALA A 899 -54.07 -18.39 -70.63
C ALA A 899 -54.69 -19.79 -70.51
N PHE A 900 -54.00 -20.72 -69.85
CA PHE A 900 -54.50 -22.07 -69.60
C PHE A 900 -54.01 -22.64 -68.28
N GLY A 901 -54.78 -23.57 -67.72
CA GLY A 901 -54.34 -24.50 -66.69
C GLY A 901 -54.16 -25.91 -67.27
N GLU A 902 -53.23 -26.69 -66.73
CA GLU A 902 -52.96 -28.07 -67.16
C GLU A 902 -52.63 -28.97 -65.96
N ILE A 903 -53.27 -30.15 -65.87
CA ILE A 903 -52.96 -31.18 -64.86
C ILE A 903 -52.40 -32.41 -65.56
N ARG A 904 -51.31 -33.00 -65.05
CA ARG A 904 -50.63 -34.21 -65.59
C ARG A 904 -50.38 -35.26 -64.52
N GLY A 905 -50.44 -36.54 -64.88
CA GLY A 905 -50.13 -37.67 -64.00
C GLY A 905 -49.41 -38.83 -64.70
N SER A 906 -48.44 -39.47 -64.04
CA SER A 906 -47.75 -40.68 -64.49
C SER A 906 -47.46 -41.67 -63.34
N LEU A 907 -47.32 -42.96 -63.66
CA LEU A 907 -47.01 -44.03 -62.70
C LEU A 907 -46.14 -45.11 -63.36
N GLY A 908 -45.17 -45.69 -62.66
CA GLY A 908 -44.26 -46.74 -63.15
C GLY A 908 -43.63 -47.58 -62.04
N LEU A 909 -43.03 -48.72 -62.42
CA LEU A 909 -42.30 -49.64 -61.55
C LEU A 909 -40.83 -49.72 -61.96
N GLY A 910 -39.90 -49.72 -61.00
CA GLY A 910 -38.47 -49.97 -61.20
C GLY A 910 -37.99 -51.18 -60.37
N TYR A 911 -36.96 -51.88 -60.82
CA TYR A 911 -36.36 -53.00 -60.07
C TYR A 911 -34.89 -53.27 -60.47
N GLY A 912 -34.08 -53.81 -59.55
CA GLY A 912 -32.70 -54.21 -59.85
C GLY A 912 -32.03 -55.05 -58.74
N VAL A 913 -31.04 -55.88 -59.10
CA VAL A 913 -30.25 -56.74 -58.19
C VAL A 913 -28.75 -56.65 -58.53
N GLY A 914 -27.88 -56.54 -57.52
CA GLY A 914 -26.42 -56.36 -57.66
C GLY A 914 -25.99 -54.89 -57.67
N PRO A 915 -24.69 -54.57 -57.83
CA PRO A 915 -23.56 -55.50 -57.95
C PRO A 915 -23.17 -56.14 -56.61
N VAL A 916 -22.45 -57.26 -56.65
CA VAL A 916 -21.77 -57.82 -55.47
C VAL A 916 -20.65 -56.85 -55.09
N VAL A 917 -20.58 -56.42 -53.83
CA VAL A 917 -19.56 -55.47 -53.34
C VAL A 917 -18.84 -56.07 -52.14
N LEU A 918 -17.51 -55.97 -52.12
CA LEU A 918 -16.70 -56.27 -50.94
C LEU A 918 -16.44 -54.97 -50.17
N ARG A 919 -16.96 -54.88 -48.95
CA ARG A 919 -16.89 -53.69 -48.09
C ARG A 919 -15.98 -53.90 -46.87
N GLY A 920 -15.39 -52.81 -46.40
CA GLY A 920 -14.75 -52.74 -45.06
C GLY A 920 -13.60 -53.71 -44.84
N VAL A 921 -12.75 -53.92 -45.86
CA VAL A 921 -11.63 -54.87 -45.77
C VAL A 921 -10.47 -54.28 -44.97
N VAL A 922 -10.09 -54.91 -43.86
CA VAL A 922 -8.96 -54.47 -43.02
C VAL A 922 -7.98 -55.62 -42.82
N PHE A 923 -6.70 -55.34 -43.05
CA PHE A 923 -5.57 -56.22 -42.76
C PHE A 923 -4.77 -55.66 -41.57
N THR A 924 -4.42 -56.53 -40.63
CA THR A 924 -3.52 -56.19 -39.50
C THR A 924 -2.45 -57.26 -39.32
N GLY A 925 -1.22 -56.85 -38.99
CA GLY A 925 -0.12 -57.80 -38.74
C GLY A 925 0.99 -57.27 -37.82
N GLU A 926 1.63 -58.19 -37.10
CA GLU A 926 2.80 -57.95 -36.25
C GLU A 926 3.95 -58.88 -36.65
N LEU A 927 5.19 -58.37 -36.65
CA LEU A 927 6.39 -59.09 -37.08
C LEU A 927 7.60 -58.73 -36.20
N TYR A 928 8.35 -59.75 -35.79
CA TYR A 928 9.66 -59.64 -35.12
C TYR A 928 10.75 -60.21 -36.04
N PRO A 929 11.29 -59.42 -36.99
CA PRO A 929 12.06 -59.95 -38.12
C PRO A 929 13.50 -60.38 -37.80
N LEU A 930 13.96 -60.21 -36.56
CA LEU A 930 15.34 -60.45 -36.13
C LEU A 930 15.46 -61.57 -35.08
N GLU A 931 14.40 -62.36 -34.87
CA GLU A 931 14.39 -63.53 -33.98
C GLU A 931 14.54 -64.83 -34.78
N ASP A 932 15.17 -65.85 -34.17
CA ASP A 932 15.43 -67.15 -34.81
C ASP A 932 14.13 -67.91 -35.19
N ASP A 933 13.00 -67.57 -34.56
CA ASP A 933 11.65 -68.07 -34.87
C ASP A 933 10.66 -66.89 -34.98
N PRO A 934 10.46 -66.31 -36.18
CA PRO A 934 9.68 -65.09 -36.36
C PRO A 934 8.18 -65.37 -36.11
N LYS A 935 7.66 -64.84 -35.00
CA LYS A 935 6.22 -64.88 -34.70
C LYS A 935 5.47 -63.95 -35.64
N VAL A 936 4.78 -64.54 -36.63
CA VAL A 936 3.89 -63.84 -37.56
C VAL A 936 2.45 -64.04 -37.12
N THR A 937 1.72 -62.94 -36.89
CA THR A 937 0.28 -62.95 -36.66
C THR A 937 -0.41 -62.04 -37.68
N ALA A 938 -1.47 -62.52 -38.33
CA ALA A 938 -2.24 -61.76 -39.33
C ALA A 938 -3.75 -61.91 -39.12
N LYS A 939 -4.50 -60.81 -39.26
CA LYS A 939 -5.98 -60.82 -39.22
C LYS A 939 -6.58 -60.07 -40.41
N LEU A 940 -7.67 -60.62 -40.96
CA LEU A 940 -8.47 -60.10 -42.07
C LEU A 940 -9.95 -60.02 -41.68
N VAL A 941 -10.60 -58.89 -41.95
CA VAL A 941 -12.06 -58.73 -41.77
C VAL A 941 -12.65 -58.04 -42.98
N GLY A 942 -13.85 -58.46 -43.46
CA GLY A 942 -14.57 -57.82 -44.58
C GLY A 942 -16.02 -58.30 -44.72
N VAL A 943 -16.82 -57.64 -45.58
CA VAL A 943 -18.22 -57.99 -45.84
C VAL A 943 -18.48 -58.12 -47.33
N LEU A 944 -18.97 -59.27 -47.79
CA LEU A 944 -19.46 -59.47 -49.15
C LEU A 944 -20.97 -59.18 -49.17
N ALA A 945 -21.43 -58.18 -49.92
CA ALA A 945 -22.84 -57.74 -49.93
C ALA A 945 -23.43 -57.71 -51.35
N VAL A 946 -24.72 -58.07 -51.47
CA VAL A 946 -25.51 -58.07 -52.71
C VAL A 946 -26.79 -57.26 -52.46
N PRO A 947 -26.88 -56.02 -52.96
CA PRO A 947 -28.08 -55.20 -52.83
C PRO A 947 -29.12 -55.55 -53.90
N ALA A 948 -30.39 -55.34 -53.59
CA ALA A 948 -31.54 -55.50 -54.48
C ALA A 948 -32.62 -54.45 -54.15
N TYR A 949 -33.45 -54.06 -55.12
CA TYR A 949 -34.58 -53.17 -54.88
C TYR A 949 -35.72 -53.36 -55.87
N GLY A 950 -36.91 -52.97 -55.44
CA GLY A 950 -38.09 -52.71 -56.27
C GLY A 950 -38.72 -51.40 -55.84
N GLU A 951 -39.13 -50.56 -56.79
CA GLU A 951 -39.72 -49.25 -56.51
C GLU A 951 -40.96 -49.00 -57.36
N LEU A 952 -41.97 -48.36 -56.77
CA LEU A 952 -43.11 -47.78 -57.45
C LEU A 952 -42.90 -46.26 -57.44
N TYR A 953 -42.91 -45.63 -58.61
CA TYR A 953 -42.69 -44.19 -58.76
C TYR A 953 -43.79 -43.56 -59.60
N GLY A 954 -44.15 -42.32 -59.31
CA GLY A 954 -45.12 -41.57 -60.10
C GLY A 954 -44.86 -40.07 -60.03
N THR A 955 -45.51 -39.31 -60.91
CA THR A 955 -45.44 -37.84 -60.91
C THR A 955 -46.84 -37.26 -61.13
N PHE A 956 -47.19 -36.21 -60.38
CA PHE A 956 -48.43 -35.46 -60.49
C PHE A 956 -48.11 -33.98 -60.59
N GLY A 957 -48.50 -33.33 -61.68
CA GLY A 957 -48.16 -31.93 -61.95
C GLY A 957 -49.37 -31.07 -62.25
N ALA A 958 -49.39 -29.84 -61.71
CA ALA A 958 -50.35 -28.81 -62.04
C ALA A 958 -49.62 -27.56 -62.55
N TYR A 959 -50.07 -27.02 -63.68
CA TYR A 959 -49.39 -25.98 -64.43
C TYR A 959 -50.34 -24.86 -64.81
N ILE A 960 -49.83 -23.63 -64.87
CA ILE A 960 -50.51 -22.46 -65.42
C ILE A 960 -49.58 -21.82 -66.45
N GLY A 961 -50.10 -21.53 -67.64
CA GLY A 961 -49.30 -20.98 -68.72
C GLY A 961 -50.03 -19.96 -69.57
N LEU A 962 -49.23 -19.22 -70.33
CA LEU A 962 -49.66 -18.27 -71.35
C LEU A 962 -49.10 -18.72 -72.69
N GLU A 963 -49.95 -18.74 -73.71
CA GLU A 963 -49.60 -19.06 -75.09
C GLU A 963 -50.02 -17.92 -76.02
N VAL A 964 -49.23 -17.72 -77.08
CA VAL A 964 -49.54 -16.81 -78.20
C VAL A 964 -49.76 -17.64 -79.46
N ALA A 965 -50.75 -17.26 -80.27
CA ALA A 965 -51.07 -17.90 -81.55
C ALA A 965 -51.23 -19.43 -81.46
N ALA A 966 -52.15 -19.90 -80.60
CA ALA A 966 -52.56 -21.30 -80.48
C ALA A 966 -51.38 -22.30 -80.28
N GLY A 967 -50.46 -21.99 -79.37
CA GLY A 967 -49.36 -22.88 -78.99
C GLY A 967 -48.06 -22.72 -79.78
N ALA A 968 -47.96 -21.70 -80.66
CA ALA A 968 -46.74 -21.42 -81.41
C ALA A 968 -45.57 -20.98 -80.51
N VAL A 969 -45.84 -20.16 -79.48
CA VAL A 969 -44.88 -19.78 -78.44
C VAL A 969 -45.63 -19.72 -77.10
N GLY A 970 -45.06 -20.29 -76.05
CA GLY A 970 -45.70 -20.29 -74.74
C GLY A 970 -44.72 -20.46 -73.60
N ALA A 971 -45.14 -19.98 -72.43
CA ALA A 971 -44.46 -20.20 -71.17
C ALA A 971 -45.47 -20.74 -70.15
N LYS A 972 -45.09 -21.76 -69.40
CA LYS A 972 -45.91 -22.26 -68.28
C LYS A 972 -45.07 -22.51 -67.05
N GLY A 973 -45.60 -22.12 -65.90
CA GLY A 973 -45.05 -22.41 -64.59
C GLY A 973 -45.96 -23.38 -63.86
N GLY A 974 -45.42 -24.30 -63.08
CA GLY A 974 -46.21 -25.29 -62.37
C GLY A 974 -45.48 -25.94 -61.21
N ILE A 975 -46.19 -26.83 -60.53
CA ILE A 975 -45.68 -27.64 -59.42
C ILE A 975 -45.84 -29.11 -59.80
N GLU A 976 -44.78 -29.90 -59.65
CA GLU A 976 -44.79 -31.36 -59.79
C GLU A 976 -44.49 -32.03 -58.46
N VAL A 977 -45.34 -32.97 -58.06
CA VAL A 977 -45.16 -33.84 -56.90
C VAL A 977 -44.85 -35.25 -57.37
N SER A 978 -43.70 -35.78 -56.98
CA SER A 978 -43.21 -37.10 -57.37
C SER A 978 -43.10 -38.03 -56.15
N PRO A 979 -44.16 -38.80 -55.83
CA PRO A 979 -44.08 -39.85 -54.81
C PRO A 979 -43.34 -41.09 -55.33
N THR A 980 -42.52 -41.70 -54.46
CA THR A 980 -41.81 -42.97 -54.69
C THR A 980 -41.94 -43.85 -53.46
N LEU A 981 -42.29 -45.11 -53.65
CA LEU A 981 -42.30 -46.13 -52.61
C LEU A 981 -41.31 -47.24 -53.02
N ARG A 982 -40.27 -47.47 -52.21
CA ARG A 982 -39.17 -48.38 -52.55
C ARG A 982 -38.95 -49.43 -51.47
N ILE A 983 -38.93 -50.69 -51.88
CA ILE A 983 -38.45 -51.82 -51.10
C ILE A 983 -37.00 -52.07 -51.49
N SER A 984 -36.09 -52.06 -50.52
CA SER A 984 -34.68 -52.42 -50.73
C SER A 984 -34.34 -53.64 -49.88
N ALA A 985 -33.54 -54.55 -50.41
CA ALA A 985 -33.02 -55.71 -49.71
C ALA A 985 -31.49 -55.78 -49.91
N GLU A 986 -30.77 -56.29 -48.91
CA GLU A 986 -29.34 -56.59 -49.00
C GLU A 986 -29.09 -57.95 -48.35
N GLY A 987 -28.57 -58.90 -49.12
CA GLY A 987 -28.01 -60.15 -48.60
C GLY A 987 -26.50 -60.01 -48.50
N GLY A 988 -25.88 -60.45 -47.41
CA GLY A 988 -24.44 -60.38 -47.26
C GLY A 988 -23.85 -61.42 -46.32
N VAL A 989 -22.55 -61.64 -46.45
CA VAL A 989 -21.75 -62.51 -45.59
C VAL A 989 -20.60 -61.67 -45.02
N LYS A 990 -20.59 -61.51 -43.70
CA LYS A 990 -19.46 -60.90 -42.98
C LYS A 990 -18.43 -61.98 -42.69
N VAL A 991 -17.18 -61.75 -43.06
CA VAL A 991 -16.08 -62.72 -42.91
C VAL A 991 -14.99 -62.12 -42.02
N ALA A 992 -14.49 -62.91 -41.08
CA ALA A 992 -13.30 -62.64 -40.30
C ALA A 992 -12.36 -63.85 -40.38
N ALA A 993 -11.06 -63.64 -40.57
CA ALA A 993 -10.08 -64.70 -40.69
C ALA A 993 -8.80 -64.34 -39.94
N ASP A 994 -8.25 -65.32 -39.22
CA ASP A 994 -7.08 -65.19 -38.35
C ASP A 994 -6.02 -66.23 -38.76
N TYR A 995 -4.74 -65.83 -38.72
CA TYR A 995 -3.60 -66.70 -38.97
C TYR A 995 -2.47 -66.42 -37.97
N ASP A 996 -1.90 -67.50 -37.41
CA ASP A 996 -0.64 -67.49 -36.66
C ASP A 996 0.06 -68.86 -36.75
N LYS A 997 1.08 -69.08 -35.89
CA LYS A 997 1.87 -70.32 -35.83
C LYS A 997 1.04 -71.60 -35.65
N ASP A 998 -0.17 -71.50 -35.08
CA ASP A 998 -1.03 -72.64 -34.76
C ASP A 998 -2.04 -72.92 -35.90
N GLY A 999 -2.02 -72.15 -36.99
CA GLY A 999 -2.79 -72.38 -38.20
C GLY A 999 -3.82 -71.30 -38.52
N PHE A 1000 -4.68 -71.61 -39.51
CA PHE A 1000 -5.69 -70.70 -40.06
C PHE A 1000 -7.07 -70.96 -39.44
N ALA A 1001 -7.80 -69.90 -39.10
CA ALA A 1001 -9.20 -69.96 -38.68
C ALA A 1001 -10.03 -68.89 -39.39
N PHE A 1002 -11.32 -69.15 -39.63
CA PHE A 1002 -12.24 -68.14 -40.14
C PHE A 1002 -13.64 -68.26 -39.56
N GLU A 1003 -14.36 -67.15 -39.52
CA GLU A 1003 -15.78 -67.08 -39.17
C GLU A 1003 -16.53 -66.31 -40.27
N ALA A 1004 -17.72 -66.79 -40.62
CA ALA A 1004 -18.60 -66.17 -41.61
C ALA A 1004 -20.03 -66.09 -41.07
N ASP A 1005 -20.57 -64.87 -40.98
CA ASP A 1005 -21.94 -64.58 -40.53
C ASP A 1005 -22.80 -64.14 -41.73
N ALA A 1006 -23.76 -64.97 -42.12
CA ALA A 1006 -24.68 -64.67 -43.23
C ALA A 1006 -25.93 -63.94 -42.74
N TYR A 1007 -26.32 -62.88 -43.44
CA TYR A 1007 -27.52 -62.10 -43.15
C TYR A 1007 -28.26 -61.67 -44.42
N ALA A 1008 -29.56 -61.44 -44.28
CA ALA A 1008 -30.39 -60.73 -45.25
C ALA A 1008 -31.17 -59.65 -44.51
N LYS A 1009 -31.19 -58.42 -45.03
CA LYS A 1009 -31.98 -57.33 -44.46
C LYS A 1009 -32.85 -56.68 -45.53
N GLY A 1010 -34.05 -56.25 -45.16
CA GLY A 1010 -35.02 -55.62 -46.04
C GLY A 1010 -35.65 -54.39 -45.39
N ARG A 1011 -35.92 -53.36 -46.17
CA ARG A 1011 -36.49 -52.10 -45.69
C ARG A 1011 -37.40 -51.46 -46.72
N LEU A 1012 -38.50 -50.88 -46.24
CA LEU A 1012 -39.44 -50.09 -47.04
C LEU A 1012 -39.21 -48.59 -46.79
N THR A 1013 -39.12 -47.80 -47.85
CA THR A 1013 -38.89 -46.35 -47.79
C THR A 1013 -39.90 -45.64 -48.69
N ALA A 1014 -40.60 -44.64 -48.17
CA ALA A 1014 -41.36 -43.69 -48.97
C ALA A 1014 -40.60 -42.39 -49.13
N GLN A 1015 -40.71 -41.81 -50.31
CA GLN A 1015 -40.13 -40.53 -50.65
C GLN A 1015 -41.17 -39.71 -51.41
N ALA A 1016 -41.26 -38.42 -51.13
CA ALA A 1016 -42.06 -37.47 -51.89
C ALA A 1016 -41.19 -36.27 -52.24
N LYS A 1017 -41.16 -35.90 -53.52
CA LYS A 1017 -40.40 -34.77 -54.04
C LYS A 1017 -41.36 -33.74 -54.62
N VAL A 1018 -41.21 -32.47 -54.27
CA VAL A 1018 -41.98 -31.36 -54.85
C VAL A 1018 -41.02 -30.49 -55.65
N ASP A 1019 -41.27 -30.37 -56.94
CA ASP A 1019 -40.48 -29.59 -57.88
C ASP A 1019 -41.33 -28.42 -58.42
N LEU A 1020 -40.77 -27.21 -58.41
CA LEU A 1020 -41.29 -26.07 -59.16
C LEU A 1020 -40.72 -26.13 -60.57
N VAL A 1021 -41.59 -26.04 -61.56
CA VAL A 1021 -41.24 -26.20 -62.97
C VAL A 1021 -41.58 -24.92 -63.71
N ALA A 1022 -40.67 -24.45 -64.56
CA ALA A 1022 -40.98 -23.46 -65.58
C ALA A 1022 -40.58 -24.02 -66.94
N ASP A 1023 -41.54 -24.17 -67.85
CA ASP A 1023 -41.33 -24.58 -69.23
C ASP A 1023 -41.49 -23.37 -70.14
N LEU A 1024 -40.51 -23.12 -71.00
CA LEU A 1024 -40.62 -22.19 -72.11
C LEU A 1024 -40.48 -22.98 -73.41
N TYR A 1025 -41.40 -22.79 -74.34
CA TYR A 1025 -41.36 -23.46 -75.63
C TYR A 1025 -41.77 -22.54 -76.78
N ALA A 1026 -41.23 -22.84 -77.94
CA ALA A 1026 -41.49 -22.15 -79.20
C ALA A 1026 -41.58 -23.16 -80.35
N ALA A 1027 -42.17 -22.73 -81.47
CA ALA A 1027 -42.42 -23.52 -82.67
C ALA A 1027 -43.16 -24.85 -82.38
N TRP A 1028 -44.34 -24.78 -81.74
CA TRP A 1028 -45.15 -25.96 -81.39
C TRP A 1028 -44.39 -27.04 -80.60
N GLY A 1029 -43.42 -26.61 -79.77
CA GLY A 1029 -42.66 -27.50 -78.89
C GLY A 1029 -41.41 -28.11 -79.51
N LEU A 1030 -41.06 -27.79 -80.76
CA LEU A 1030 -39.79 -28.19 -81.39
C LEU A 1030 -38.57 -27.64 -80.62
N PHE A 1031 -38.72 -26.46 -80.04
CA PHE A 1031 -37.76 -25.90 -79.10
C PHE A 1031 -38.44 -25.75 -77.75
N SER A 1032 -37.95 -26.50 -76.76
CA SER A 1032 -38.42 -26.37 -75.40
C SER A 1032 -37.24 -26.34 -74.44
N HIS A 1033 -37.36 -25.54 -73.41
CA HIS A 1033 -36.44 -25.53 -72.29
C HIS A 1033 -37.23 -25.58 -71.00
N ARG A 1034 -36.84 -26.50 -70.12
CA ARG A 1034 -37.50 -26.76 -68.85
C ARG A 1034 -36.54 -26.46 -67.72
N TRP A 1035 -36.91 -25.50 -66.89
CA TRP A 1035 -36.28 -25.30 -65.59
C TRP A 1035 -37.06 -26.07 -64.55
N THR A 1036 -36.33 -26.75 -63.67
CA THR A 1036 -36.91 -27.49 -62.56
C THR A 1036 -36.12 -27.16 -61.31
N TYR A 1037 -36.80 -26.61 -60.31
CA TYR A 1037 -36.25 -26.29 -59.00
C TYR A 1037 -36.85 -27.22 -57.96
N ASN A 1038 -36.02 -27.96 -57.24
CA ASN A 1038 -36.53 -28.79 -56.14
C ASN A 1038 -36.92 -27.90 -54.97
N ALA A 1039 -38.23 -27.74 -54.73
CA ALA A 1039 -38.74 -26.91 -53.65
C ALA A 1039 -38.78 -27.65 -52.31
N ALA A 1040 -39.06 -28.95 -52.33
CA ALA A 1040 -38.97 -29.79 -51.14
C ALA A 1040 -38.69 -31.25 -51.52
N SER A 1041 -38.02 -31.98 -50.63
CA SER A 1041 -37.97 -33.44 -50.68
C SER A 1041 -38.04 -34.00 -49.28
N VAL A 1042 -38.91 -34.99 -49.09
CA VAL A 1042 -39.07 -35.70 -47.81
C VAL A 1042 -38.88 -37.18 -48.11
N SER A 1043 -38.05 -37.85 -47.30
CA SER A 1043 -37.86 -39.29 -47.34
C SER A 1043 -38.03 -39.84 -45.93
N ALA A 1044 -38.81 -40.91 -45.81
CA ALA A 1044 -39.08 -41.57 -44.54
C ALA A 1044 -39.05 -43.09 -44.72
N GLN A 1045 -38.37 -43.76 -43.80
CA GLN A 1045 -38.48 -45.20 -43.65
C GLN A 1045 -39.86 -45.54 -43.08
N ILE A 1046 -40.52 -46.52 -43.70
CA ILE A 1046 -41.83 -47.04 -43.27
C ILE A 1046 -41.58 -48.38 -42.57
N GLY A 1047 -41.89 -48.44 -41.27
CA GLY A 1047 -41.70 -49.62 -40.44
C GLY A 1047 -40.24 -49.96 -40.12
N PRO A 1048 -40.00 -51.02 -39.34
CA PRO A 1048 -38.65 -51.45 -38.96
C PRO A 1048 -37.91 -52.07 -40.15
N GLU A 1049 -36.58 -51.98 -40.13
CA GLU A 1049 -35.75 -52.82 -41.01
C GLU A 1049 -35.85 -54.26 -40.51
N VAL A 1050 -36.20 -55.19 -41.40
CA VAL A 1050 -36.31 -56.61 -41.08
C VAL A 1050 -34.99 -57.27 -41.40
N ARG A 1051 -34.32 -57.84 -40.41
CA ARG A 1051 -33.04 -58.54 -40.57
C ARG A 1051 -33.19 -60.01 -40.22
N LEU A 1052 -32.98 -60.87 -41.20
CA LEU A 1052 -32.78 -62.30 -41.04
C LEU A 1052 -31.28 -62.58 -40.89
N THR A 1053 -30.87 -63.15 -39.76
CA THR A 1053 -29.52 -63.69 -39.56
C THR A 1053 -29.61 -65.21 -39.69
N LEU A 1054 -28.76 -65.82 -40.52
CA LEU A 1054 -28.80 -67.25 -40.84
C LEU A 1054 -27.85 -68.10 -39.96
N GLY A 1055 -27.10 -67.44 -39.06
CA GLY A 1055 -26.15 -68.06 -38.14
C GLY A 1055 -24.69 -68.00 -38.62
N ARG A 1056 -23.79 -68.46 -37.74
CA ARG A 1056 -22.34 -68.39 -37.93
C ARG A 1056 -21.79 -69.71 -38.43
N ILE A 1057 -20.97 -69.69 -39.48
CA ILE A 1057 -20.08 -70.78 -39.86
C ILE A 1057 -18.69 -70.44 -39.35
N ALA A 1058 -18.04 -71.34 -38.63
CA ALA A 1058 -16.68 -71.14 -38.16
C ALA A 1058 -15.78 -72.33 -38.54
N TYR A 1059 -14.53 -72.05 -38.88
CA TYR A 1059 -13.47 -73.03 -39.09
C TYR A 1059 -12.37 -72.75 -38.06
N ALA A 1060 -12.13 -73.72 -37.18
CA ALA A 1060 -11.14 -73.61 -36.12
C ALA A 1060 -9.77 -74.14 -36.57
N LYS A 1061 -8.70 -73.68 -35.90
CA LYS A 1061 -7.31 -74.02 -36.26
C LYS A 1061 -6.97 -75.50 -36.12
N ASN A 1062 -7.74 -76.24 -35.32
CA ASN A 1062 -7.67 -77.70 -35.20
C ASN A 1062 -8.31 -78.44 -36.40
N GLY A 1063 -8.84 -77.71 -37.39
CA GLY A 1063 -9.46 -78.25 -38.61
C GLY A 1063 -10.97 -78.49 -38.50
N GLU A 1064 -11.60 -78.16 -37.37
CA GLU A 1064 -13.02 -78.42 -37.13
C GLU A 1064 -13.92 -77.32 -37.72
N ILE A 1065 -15.00 -77.71 -38.42
CA ILE A 1065 -16.02 -76.79 -38.93
C ILE A 1065 -17.23 -76.80 -38.00
N THR A 1066 -17.56 -75.64 -37.44
CA THR A 1066 -18.81 -75.42 -36.72
C THR A 1066 -19.87 -74.86 -37.66
N TRP A 1067 -20.95 -75.62 -37.84
CA TRP A 1067 -22.12 -75.21 -38.63
C TRP A 1067 -23.14 -74.46 -37.76
N PRO A 1068 -23.93 -73.54 -38.34
CA PRO A 1068 -24.92 -72.79 -37.59
C PRO A 1068 -26.03 -73.69 -37.06
N SER A 1069 -26.44 -73.45 -35.82
CA SER A 1069 -27.60 -74.12 -35.21
C SER A 1069 -28.90 -73.38 -35.54
N LEU A 1070 -30.04 -74.09 -35.49
CA LEU A 1070 -31.35 -73.49 -35.75
C LEU A 1070 -31.68 -72.31 -34.81
N SER A 1071 -31.14 -72.31 -33.59
CA SER A 1071 -31.28 -71.20 -32.62
C SER A 1071 -30.55 -69.91 -33.01
N GLN A 1072 -29.65 -69.96 -33.99
CA GLN A 1072 -28.94 -68.80 -34.54
C GLN A 1072 -29.70 -68.14 -35.69
N ILE A 1073 -30.75 -68.80 -36.21
CA ILE A 1073 -31.64 -68.20 -37.20
C ILE A 1073 -32.58 -67.24 -36.47
N LYS A 1074 -32.37 -65.93 -36.65
CA LYS A 1074 -33.17 -64.89 -35.98
C LYS A 1074 -33.70 -63.90 -36.99
N VAL A 1075 -34.95 -63.49 -36.80
CA VAL A 1075 -35.59 -62.40 -37.55
C VAL A 1075 -35.81 -61.26 -36.57
N GLU A 1076 -35.16 -60.13 -36.82
CA GLU A 1076 -35.25 -58.93 -36.00
C GLU A 1076 -36.01 -57.84 -36.76
N PRO A 1077 -36.99 -57.14 -36.17
CA PRO A 1077 -37.54 -57.36 -34.82
C PRO A 1077 -38.46 -58.59 -34.72
N GLU A 1078 -38.45 -59.24 -33.55
CA GLU A 1078 -39.31 -60.39 -33.23
C GLU A 1078 -40.76 -59.89 -33.00
N GLY A 1079 -41.64 -60.12 -33.97
CA GLY A 1079 -43.05 -59.68 -33.91
C GLY A 1079 -43.29 -58.34 -34.59
N ILE A 1080 -43.51 -58.38 -35.91
CA ILE A 1080 -43.95 -57.22 -36.69
C ILE A 1080 -45.47 -57.25 -36.73
N ASP A 1081 -46.14 -56.27 -36.11
CA ASP A 1081 -47.58 -56.06 -36.28
C ASP A 1081 -47.82 -55.26 -37.59
N PRO A 1082 -48.42 -55.87 -38.63
CA PRO A 1082 -48.71 -55.18 -39.89
C PRO A 1082 -49.63 -53.98 -39.70
N LEU A 1083 -50.51 -54.01 -38.69
CA LEU A 1083 -51.47 -52.95 -38.41
C LEU A 1083 -50.79 -51.72 -37.81
N ASP A 1084 -49.76 -51.89 -36.98
CA ASP A 1084 -49.00 -50.78 -36.41
C ASP A 1084 -48.13 -50.09 -37.46
N ALA A 1085 -47.55 -50.84 -38.40
CA ALA A 1085 -46.85 -50.27 -39.54
C ALA A 1085 -47.78 -49.43 -40.45
N VAL A 1086 -49.04 -49.86 -40.63
CA VAL A 1086 -50.05 -49.12 -41.41
C VAL A 1086 -50.56 -47.89 -40.63
N LYS A 1087 -50.75 -47.98 -39.31
CA LYS A 1087 -51.09 -46.83 -38.46
C LYS A 1087 -49.98 -45.79 -38.42
N GLU A 1088 -48.71 -46.22 -38.39
CA GLU A 1088 -47.56 -45.32 -38.47
C GLU A 1088 -47.48 -44.60 -39.85
N MET A 1089 -47.88 -45.25 -40.94
CA MET A 1089 -48.02 -44.61 -42.26
C MET A 1089 -49.09 -43.51 -42.28
N LEU A 1090 -50.22 -43.72 -41.59
CA LEU A 1090 -51.35 -42.78 -41.57
C LEU A 1090 -51.17 -41.65 -40.55
N GLY A 1091 -50.42 -41.88 -39.46
CA GLY A 1091 -50.22 -40.92 -38.36
C GLY A 1091 -49.15 -39.85 -38.61
N ARG A 1092 -48.32 -39.96 -39.65
CA ARG A 1092 -47.28 -38.95 -40.00
C ARG A 1092 -47.79 -37.84 -40.94
N GLY A 1093 -49.11 -37.68 -41.06
CA GLY A 1093 -49.80 -36.71 -41.93
C GLY A 1093 -49.92 -35.27 -41.39
N GLU A 1094 -49.14 -34.86 -40.38
CA GLU A 1094 -49.00 -33.45 -40.01
C GLU A 1094 -47.76 -32.86 -40.69
N ALA A 1095 -47.97 -32.15 -41.80
CA ALA A 1095 -46.93 -31.35 -42.42
C ALA A 1095 -46.56 -30.20 -41.47
N LYS A 1096 -45.34 -30.21 -40.93
CA LYS A 1096 -44.72 -29.00 -40.36
C LYS A 1096 -44.32 -28.09 -41.53
N GLU A 1097 -44.94 -26.93 -41.62
CA GLU A 1097 -44.47 -25.81 -42.44
C GLU A 1097 -42.97 -25.57 -42.17
N VAL A 1098 -42.17 -25.51 -43.23
CA VAL A 1098 -40.79 -24.98 -43.22
C VAL A 1098 -40.79 -23.71 -44.04
#